data_AF-A0A1I5S1Z5-F1
#
_entry.id   AF-A0A1I5S1Z5-F1
#
_cell.length_a   1.000
_cell.length_b   1.000
_cell.length_c   1.000
_cell.angle_alpha   90.00
_cell.angle_beta   90.00
_cell.angle_gamma   90.00
#
_symmetry.space_group_name_H-M   'P 1'
#
loop_
_entity.id
_entity.type
_entity.pdbx_description
1 polymer ?
#
loop_
_entity_poly.entity_id
_entity_poly.type
_entity_poly.pdbx_seq_one_letter_code
_entity_poly.pdbx_strand_id
1 'polypeptide(L)'
;MELDQRYANACLQILRDDDLTLPEDIVRYLQKKPFAAEIITDKDGVPYLKLYGRQHFLLSQIVPLLKNIGLTVHSEISYEIPFETSKIYVSRYRIANEQLEDINHTQRNILELLETMLCNPTLPNTALLQLTLLENISPRELELLVALIAYENQLVPAFNEMTMTNILIKHHSITKSLLDYFNIKFNPSIKYRKREMDRQEEKIENMLHPITHITEDQVIRMLFEIIQQMVRTNYFLEKSAISFKVHTYKIKSKMAGIQPRIESFVHHYNLSGVHLRMGSVSRGGIRWSDRFEDFRIEVRSLMLTQEGKNAIIIPSGAKGGFIIRLPKEEITKDKFKYFYELYIDALLDLVDNQEDEKCIVNPKIVRYDEDDTYFVVAADKGTAHMSDTANAIALRRGFWLGDAFASGGSNGYNHKELGITAKGALRSVERFFIEEGINFYETPITVIGIGSMNGDVFGNAMLQSRYFKLVAAVSHSEIFIDPDPDPEIAYNERKRLFEASPKGGWRYYDISKISEGGGVFNRNDKEIPLSTQIQKLFKTTRQSMSGEEMVQAILKLKVDMFFNGGVGTYVKASWESNLDVGDKANENVRIDASELKARTVCEGGNLGFTLPARIEYAKQGGFINLDAIDNSAGVNTSDHEVNLKITLASLTRKGQLDEKSRLDTLQHQAEMVTKRVLWTNYHQSLAISLDYRRSQNNIEPFLKVISLLERKLPVFSRKRFHIPKDEKISDIIDENGGLVRPILGTLLSYAKIFVKQHLLDSNILEDAFAQEYLLKYFPKSFATIYEDEILRHPLKREISATVMANRIINSTGITFISDFEDLGEDRFLSKIKSYLICNQLFGTNDIRYEIYRQDYKISSSKQYDLLFEIETTILFSVDWMMRHLLTDQIHAPTLLRYKNELSSLMDATSEDEIVQIVDKDSPINRFFYHLPYMKFTIAAIILHEKNHRRFDETAKLMHAIIKELHINEILESLENFRSKNEEEETIKKQLKEFIEFSVTSLSEKVIHYQRKDETMEEALKSYLQDCEERYQALQDSFEKFLHPDEQKLEDIAILVNTLVQMTLENPI
;
A
#
# COMPACT_ATOMS: atom_id res chain seq x y z
N MET A 1 48.01 39.46 -53.83
CA MET A 1 47.69 38.87 -52.51
C MET A 1 46.20 38.56 -52.36
N GLU A 2 45.25 39.49 -52.49
CA GLU A 2 43.81 39.15 -52.38
C GLU A 2 43.24 38.27 -53.52
N LEU A 3 43.82 38.30 -54.73
CA LEU A 3 43.42 37.40 -55.82
C LEU A 3 43.93 35.96 -55.62
N ASP A 4 45.16 35.77 -55.13
CA ASP A 4 45.74 34.45 -54.85
C ASP A 4 44.96 33.69 -53.78
N GLN A 5 44.44 34.41 -52.77
CA GLN A 5 43.66 33.79 -51.71
C GLN A 5 42.26 33.35 -52.19
N ARG A 6 41.69 34.04 -53.19
CA ARG A 6 40.44 33.60 -53.86
C ARG A 6 40.64 32.39 -54.75
N TYR A 7 41.77 32.30 -55.48
CA TYR A 7 42.09 31.13 -56.30
C TYR A 7 42.53 29.91 -55.47
N ALA A 8 43.27 30.12 -54.37
CA ALA A 8 43.59 29.06 -53.41
C ALA A 8 42.33 28.48 -52.75
N ASN A 9 41.37 29.34 -52.37
CA ASN A 9 40.07 28.90 -51.84
C ASN A 9 39.19 28.20 -52.89
N ALA A 10 39.28 28.58 -54.17
CA ALA A 10 38.60 27.88 -55.27
C ALA A 10 39.24 26.51 -55.60
N CYS A 11 40.55 26.38 -55.48
CA CYS A 11 41.26 25.10 -55.71
C CYS A 11 41.07 24.09 -54.57
N LEU A 12 40.79 24.56 -53.34
CA LEU A 12 40.48 23.71 -52.18
C LEU A 12 39.09 23.04 -52.26
N GLN A 13 38.26 23.40 -53.25
CA GLN A 13 36.95 22.79 -53.51
C GLN A 13 36.97 21.71 -54.63
N ILE A 14 38.13 21.41 -55.19
CA ILE A 14 38.27 20.45 -56.29
C ILE A 14 38.55 19.06 -55.69
N LEU A 15 37.75 18.07 -56.07
CA LEU A 15 38.00 16.65 -55.76
C LEU A 15 39.39 16.27 -56.28
N ARG A 16 40.24 15.74 -55.40
CA ARG A 16 41.57 15.23 -55.76
C ARG A 16 41.47 13.73 -56.12
N ASP A 17 42.43 13.17 -56.87
CA ASP A 17 42.36 11.75 -57.29
C ASP A 17 42.31 10.77 -56.09
N ASP A 18 42.93 11.13 -54.97
CA ASP A 18 42.88 10.40 -53.70
C ASP A 18 41.49 10.44 -53.04
N ASP A 19 40.68 11.47 -53.30
CA ASP A 19 39.30 11.56 -52.80
C ASP A 19 38.37 10.53 -53.46
N LEU A 20 38.68 10.09 -54.68
CA LEU A 20 37.87 9.11 -55.43
C LEU A 20 38.21 7.65 -55.09
N THR A 21 39.17 7.43 -54.19
CA THR A 21 39.57 6.09 -53.74
C THR A 21 38.98 5.76 -52.37
N LEU A 22 38.40 4.56 -52.24
CA LEU A 22 37.90 4.05 -50.96
C LEU A 22 39.02 3.30 -50.23
N PRO A 23 39.41 3.70 -49.01
CA PRO A 23 40.38 2.96 -48.20
C PRO A 23 39.90 1.53 -47.93
N GLU A 24 40.80 0.53 -47.95
CA GLU A 24 40.44 -0.88 -47.73
C GLU A 24 39.73 -1.12 -46.39
N ASP A 25 40.14 -0.39 -45.34
CA ASP A 25 39.53 -0.51 -44.01
C ASP A 25 38.09 0.03 -43.98
N ILE A 26 37.83 1.14 -44.68
CA ILE A 26 36.48 1.70 -44.86
C ILE A 26 35.60 0.73 -45.66
N VAL A 27 36.15 0.10 -46.70
CA VAL A 27 35.45 -0.94 -47.47
C VAL A 27 35.04 -2.12 -46.56
N ARG A 28 35.96 -2.66 -45.76
CA ARG A 28 35.66 -3.73 -44.80
C ARG A 28 34.65 -3.30 -43.74
N TYR A 29 34.70 -2.04 -43.30
CA TYR A 29 33.75 -1.49 -42.34
C TYR A 29 32.34 -1.38 -42.91
N LEU A 30 32.22 -0.83 -44.12
CA LEU A 30 30.94 -0.66 -44.83
C LEU A 30 30.31 -1.98 -45.30
N GLN A 31 31.06 -3.09 -45.31
CA GLN A 31 30.51 -4.43 -45.49
C GLN A 31 29.72 -4.91 -44.26
N LYS A 32 30.08 -4.44 -43.06
CA LYS A 32 29.47 -4.85 -41.80
C LYS A 32 28.48 -3.81 -41.25
N LYS A 33 28.69 -2.53 -41.56
CA LYS A 33 27.91 -1.40 -41.04
C LYS A 33 27.47 -0.47 -42.18
N PRO A 34 26.36 0.27 -42.02
CA PRO A 34 25.82 1.13 -43.09
C PRO A 34 26.58 2.45 -43.28
N PHE A 35 27.48 2.79 -42.36
CA PHE A 35 28.15 4.07 -42.24
C PHE A 35 29.60 3.90 -41.77
N ALA A 36 30.49 4.74 -42.26
CA ALA A 36 31.84 4.90 -41.74
C ALA A 36 32.20 6.39 -41.73
N ALA A 37 33.06 6.80 -40.82
CA ALA A 37 33.59 8.15 -40.78
C ALA A 37 35.09 8.11 -40.48
N GLU A 38 35.84 9.04 -41.06
CA GLU A 38 37.24 9.24 -40.74
C GLU A 38 37.55 10.73 -40.66
N ILE A 39 38.53 11.07 -39.82
CA ILE A 39 39.10 12.41 -39.77
C ILE A 39 40.52 12.29 -40.32
N ILE A 40 40.80 13.04 -41.39
CA ILE A 40 42.10 13.05 -42.06
C ILE A 40 42.64 14.48 -42.08
N THR A 41 43.95 14.61 -41.97
CA THR A 41 44.65 15.86 -42.22
C THR A 41 45.33 15.75 -43.57
N ASP A 42 45.07 16.71 -44.46
CA ASP A 42 45.74 16.71 -45.75
C ASP A 42 47.21 17.19 -45.66
N LYS A 43 47.92 17.17 -46.79
CA LYS A 43 49.33 17.55 -46.86
C LYS A 43 49.59 19.02 -46.48
N ASP A 44 48.57 19.86 -46.52
CA ASP A 44 48.61 21.28 -46.17
C ASP A 44 48.25 21.53 -44.70
N GLY A 45 48.04 20.47 -43.90
CA GLY A 45 47.72 20.56 -42.49
C GLY A 45 46.24 20.87 -42.19
N VAL A 46 45.35 20.72 -43.18
CA VAL A 46 43.93 21.04 -43.03
C VAL A 46 43.13 19.78 -42.63
N PRO A 47 42.36 19.80 -41.53
CA PRO A 47 41.51 18.68 -41.15
C PRO A 47 40.23 18.59 -41.98
N TYR A 48 39.90 17.37 -42.37
CA TYR A 48 38.66 17.00 -43.03
C TYR A 48 37.98 15.86 -42.29
N LEU A 49 36.67 15.97 -42.08
CA LEU A 49 35.81 14.86 -41.73
C LEU A 49 35.22 14.29 -43.01
N LYS A 50 35.52 13.03 -43.34
CA LYS A 50 34.89 12.30 -44.44
C LYS A 50 33.86 11.33 -43.86
N LEU A 51 32.63 11.45 -44.34
CA LEU A 51 31.52 10.55 -44.04
C LEU A 51 31.26 9.67 -45.25
N TYR A 52 31.17 8.36 -45.03
CA TYR A 52 30.86 7.37 -46.05
C TYR A 52 29.54 6.68 -45.69
N GLY A 53 28.59 6.66 -46.62
CA GLY A 53 27.30 6.04 -46.41
C GLY A 53 26.80 5.28 -47.64
N ARG A 54 26.04 4.20 -47.41
CA ARG A 54 25.24 3.55 -48.47
C ARG A 54 24.00 4.37 -48.85
N GLN A 55 23.66 5.36 -48.04
CA GLN A 55 22.58 6.33 -48.27
C GLN A 55 23.15 7.75 -48.22
N HIS A 56 22.52 8.66 -48.96
CA HIS A 56 22.88 10.07 -48.96
C HIS A 56 22.36 10.74 -47.68
N PHE A 57 23.26 11.31 -46.86
CA PHE A 57 22.88 12.08 -45.68
C PHE A 57 22.56 13.53 -46.05
N LEU A 58 21.45 14.07 -45.54
CA LEU A 58 21.06 15.44 -45.84
C LEU A 58 21.89 16.43 -45.00
N LEU A 59 22.28 17.56 -45.60
CA LEU A 59 22.95 18.67 -44.90
C LEU A 59 22.16 19.15 -43.68
N SER A 60 20.82 19.16 -43.77
CA SER A 60 19.92 19.51 -42.68
C SER A 60 19.99 18.57 -41.48
N GLN A 61 20.58 17.37 -41.64
CA GLN A 61 20.80 16.40 -40.57
C GLN A 61 22.23 16.51 -40.01
N ILE A 62 23.24 16.59 -40.89
CA ILE A 62 24.66 16.52 -40.50
C ILE A 62 25.17 17.84 -39.90
N VAL A 63 24.86 18.99 -40.50
CA VAL A 63 25.41 20.27 -40.05
C VAL A 63 24.99 20.62 -38.61
N PRO A 64 23.71 20.44 -38.20
CA PRO A 64 23.33 20.64 -36.81
C PRO A 64 24.04 19.68 -35.84
N LEU A 65 24.25 18.42 -36.23
CA LEU A 65 24.97 17.44 -35.43
C LEU A 65 26.43 17.85 -35.21
N LEU A 66 27.15 18.20 -36.29
CA LEU A 66 28.54 18.66 -36.20
C LEU A 66 28.66 19.92 -35.34
N LYS A 67 27.73 20.87 -35.51
CA LYS A 67 27.65 22.08 -34.67
C LYS A 67 27.46 21.73 -33.19
N ASN A 68 26.58 20.79 -32.86
CA ASN A 68 26.31 20.38 -31.48
C ASN A 68 27.47 19.60 -30.85
N ILE A 69 28.29 18.89 -31.64
CA ILE A 69 29.58 18.33 -31.20
C ILE A 69 30.60 19.45 -30.92
N GLY A 70 30.35 20.66 -31.42
CA GLY A 70 31.23 21.81 -31.30
C GLY A 70 32.20 21.97 -32.49
N LEU A 71 32.03 21.20 -33.56
CA LEU A 71 32.87 21.28 -34.76
C LEU A 71 32.47 22.47 -35.63
N THR A 72 33.44 23.31 -35.98
CA THR A 72 33.25 24.44 -36.90
C THR A 72 33.52 23.99 -38.33
N VAL A 73 32.46 23.95 -39.16
CA VAL A 73 32.55 23.53 -40.56
C VAL A 73 32.65 24.75 -41.47
N HIS A 74 33.70 24.83 -42.28
CA HIS A 74 33.92 25.94 -43.23
C HIS A 74 33.30 25.70 -44.61
N SER A 75 33.35 24.47 -45.11
CA SER A 75 32.86 24.11 -46.44
C SER A 75 32.58 22.62 -46.53
N GLU A 76 31.72 22.23 -47.46
CA GLU A 76 31.32 20.84 -47.71
C GLU A 76 31.44 20.50 -49.21
N ILE A 77 31.80 19.25 -49.49
CA ILE A 77 31.83 18.66 -50.83
C ILE A 77 31.21 17.26 -50.72
N SER A 78 30.14 16.99 -51.45
CA SER A 78 29.53 15.65 -51.55
C SER A 78 29.65 15.06 -52.96
N TYR A 79 29.95 13.77 -53.05
CA TYR A 79 30.16 13.04 -54.30
C TYR A 79 29.85 11.54 -54.14
N GLU A 80 29.75 10.83 -55.25
CA GLU A 80 29.43 9.39 -55.29
C GLU A 80 30.64 8.59 -55.81
N ILE A 81 30.95 7.48 -55.14
CA ILE A 81 31.95 6.50 -55.59
C ILE A 81 31.24 5.21 -56.00
N PRO A 82 31.47 4.67 -57.21
CA PRO A 82 30.99 3.36 -57.61
C PRO A 82 31.56 2.26 -56.72
N PHE A 83 30.71 1.37 -56.18
CA PHE A 83 31.13 0.27 -55.31
C PHE A 83 30.33 -1.00 -55.62
N GLU A 84 30.96 -1.97 -56.30
CA GLU A 84 30.32 -3.18 -56.82
C GLU A 84 29.04 -2.87 -57.64
N THR A 85 27.87 -3.38 -57.22
CA THR A 85 26.55 -3.08 -57.82
C THR A 85 25.82 -1.93 -57.14
N SER A 86 26.50 -1.17 -56.27
CA SER A 86 25.94 -0.11 -55.43
C SER A 86 26.74 1.19 -55.55
N LYS A 87 26.29 2.24 -54.85
CA LYS A 87 26.97 3.53 -54.76
C LYS A 87 27.28 3.82 -53.30
N ILE A 88 28.48 4.35 -53.03
CA ILE A 88 28.82 4.94 -51.75
C ILE A 88 28.77 6.46 -51.90
N TYR A 89 27.99 7.10 -51.04
CA TYR A 89 27.93 8.55 -50.91
C TYR A 89 29.03 8.99 -49.96
N VAL A 90 29.84 9.96 -50.40
CA VAL A 90 30.92 10.53 -49.61
C VAL A 90 30.66 12.02 -49.41
N SER A 91 30.61 12.44 -48.15
CA SER A 91 30.50 13.85 -47.77
C SER A 91 31.76 14.26 -47.01
N ARG A 92 32.50 15.23 -47.57
CA ARG A 92 33.75 15.75 -47.02
C ARG A 92 33.51 17.15 -46.45
N TYR A 93 33.71 17.30 -45.14
CA TYR A 93 33.56 18.56 -44.41
C TYR A 93 34.93 19.10 -44.02
N ARG A 94 35.24 20.34 -44.39
CA ARG A 94 36.44 21.04 -43.92
C ARG A 94 36.18 21.61 -42.53
N ILE A 95 37.00 21.21 -41.55
CA ILE A 95 36.89 21.65 -40.16
C ILE A 95 37.90 22.77 -39.89
N ALA A 96 37.62 23.62 -38.91
CA ALA A 96 38.55 24.67 -38.47
C ALA A 96 39.86 24.09 -37.92
N ASN A 97 41.00 24.64 -38.36
CA ASN A 97 42.34 24.21 -37.94
C ASN A 97 42.58 24.41 -36.44
N GLU A 98 41.95 25.42 -35.82
CA GLU A 98 42.09 25.75 -34.39
C GLU A 98 41.59 24.62 -33.47
N GLN A 99 40.84 23.65 -34.00
CA GLN A 99 40.29 22.52 -33.24
C GLN A 99 41.10 21.23 -33.42
N LEU A 100 42.21 21.26 -34.18
CA LEU A 100 42.91 20.04 -34.61
C LEU A 100 43.50 19.22 -33.45
N GLU A 101 44.05 19.88 -32.41
CA GLU A 101 44.61 19.18 -31.24
C GLU A 101 43.52 18.46 -30.44
N ASP A 102 42.42 19.17 -30.14
CA ASP A 102 41.27 18.61 -29.43
C ASP A 102 40.65 17.45 -30.23
N ILE A 103 40.50 17.61 -31.54
CA ILE A 103 39.97 16.57 -32.43
C ILE A 103 40.87 15.34 -32.43
N ASN A 104 42.19 15.49 -32.47
CA ASN A 104 43.11 14.35 -32.45
C ASN A 104 43.03 13.57 -31.14
N HIS A 105 42.89 14.27 -29.99
CA HIS A 105 42.73 13.63 -28.69
C HIS A 105 41.37 12.91 -28.54
N THR A 106 40.33 13.42 -29.19
CA THR A 106 38.93 12.96 -29.05
C THR A 106 38.40 12.15 -30.23
N GLN A 107 39.23 11.94 -31.26
CA GLN A 107 38.86 11.39 -32.57
C GLN A 107 38.01 10.14 -32.46
N ARG A 108 38.43 9.17 -31.63
CA ARG A 108 37.70 7.90 -31.45
C ARG A 108 36.26 8.12 -30.99
N ASN A 109 36.05 8.92 -29.96
CA ASN A 109 34.73 9.17 -29.37
C ASN A 109 33.86 10.04 -30.30
N ILE A 110 34.45 10.97 -31.05
CA ILE A 110 33.73 11.74 -32.08
C ILE A 110 33.21 10.81 -33.19
N LEU A 111 34.04 9.91 -33.70
CA LEU A 111 33.64 8.97 -34.74
C LEU A 111 32.57 8.00 -34.23
N GLU A 112 32.71 7.49 -33.00
CA GLU A 112 31.71 6.63 -32.36
C GLU A 112 30.38 7.36 -32.12
N LEU A 113 30.44 8.65 -31.76
CA LEU A 113 29.25 9.48 -31.59
C LEU A 113 28.52 9.71 -32.92
N LEU A 114 29.26 10.03 -33.99
CA LEU A 114 28.69 10.20 -35.33
C LEU A 114 28.01 8.92 -35.80
N GLU A 115 28.65 7.77 -35.57
CA GLU A 115 28.05 6.48 -35.90
C GLU A 115 26.75 6.23 -35.12
N THR A 116 26.78 6.45 -33.80
CA THR A 116 25.60 6.32 -32.92
C THR A 116 24.45 7.21 -33.43
N MET A 117 24.70 8.49 -33.64
CA MET A 117 23.68 9.47 -34.02
C MET A 117 23.07 9.23 -35.40
N LEU A 118 23.83 8.68 -36.35
CA LEU A 118 23.38 8.49 -37.74
C LEU A 118 22.81 7.10 -38.02
N CYS A 119 23.23 6.07 -37.28
CA CYS A 119 22.77 4.70 -37.49
C CYS A 119 21.68 4.28 -36.52
N ASN A 120 21.88 4.54 -35.23
CA ASN A 120 21.01 4.07 -34.15
C ASN A 120 20.98 5.14 -33.05
N PRO A 121 20.24 6.24 -33.24
CA PRO A 121 20.28 7.36 -32.30
C PRO A 121 19.75 6.92 -30.93
N THR A 122 20.67 6.80 -29.98
CA THR A 122 20.40 6.58 -28.55
C THR A 122 20.49 7.87 -27.74
N LEU A 123 20.96 8.95 -28.36
CA LEU A 123 21.18 10.26 -27.78
C LEU A 123 20.37 11.34 -28.50
N PRO A 124 19.87 12.35 -27.78
CA PRO A 124 19.26 13.52 -28.40
C PRO A 124 20.32 14.42 -29.02
N ASN A 125 20.04 15.01 -30.17
CA ASN A 125 20.94 15.95 -30.83
C ASN A 125 20.90 17.33 -30.14
N THR A 126 21.61 17.46 -29.01
CA THR A 126 21.66 18.68 -28.19
C THR A 126 23.09 19.20 -28.04
N ALA A 127 23.24 20.41 -27.50
CA ALA A 127 24.55 20.99 -27.22
C ALA A 127 25.41 20.13 -26.26
N LEU A 128 24.81 19.19 -25.51
CA LEU A 128 25.54 18.31 -24.59
C LEU A 128 26.62 17.48 -25.30
N LEU A 129 26.45 17.22 -26.60
CA LEU A 129 27.42 16.51 -27.43
C LEU A 129 28.79 17.19 -27.47
N GLN A 130 28.85 18.50 -27.21
CA GLN A 130 30.09 19.29 -27.17
C GLN A 130 31.08 18.77 -26.12
N LEU A 131 30.59 18.12 -25.06
CA LEU A 131 31.42 17.50 -24.03
C LEU A 131 32.34 16.40 -24.57
N THR A 132 32.00 15.79 -25.71
CA THR A 132 32.87 14.83 -26.43
C THR A 132 34.17 15.50 -26.85
N LEU A 133 34.08 16.70 -27.45
CA LEU A 133 35.22 17.45 -27.93
C LEU A 133 36.00 18.09 -26.77
N LEU A 134 35.30 18.59 -25.74
CA LEU A 134 35.93 19.32 -24.63
C LEU A 134 36.66 18.41 -23.62
N GLU A 135 36.10 17.24 -23.29
CA GLU A 135 36.58 16.41 -22.17
C GLU A 135 36.77 14.93 -22.57
N ASN A 136 36.74 14.62 -23.87
CA ASN A 136 36.83 13.27 -24.41
C ASN A 136 35.77 12.31 -23.83
N ILE A 137 34.56 12.82 -23.56
CA ILE A 137 33.46 12.05 -23.01
C ILE A 137 32.91 11.11 -24.09
N SER A 138 32.81 9.82 -23.78
CA SER A 138 32.30 8.81 -24.70
C SER A 138 30.79 8.93 -24.93
N PRO A 139 30.23 8.40 -26.05
CA PRO A 139 28.79 8.38 -26.29
C PRO A 139 28.01 7.74 -25.13
N ARG A 140 28.55 6.68 -24.54
CA ARG A 140 27.93 5.99 -23.41
C ARG A 140 27.93 6.82 -22.12
N GLU A 141 28.96 7.61 -21.87
CA GLU A 141 28.96 8.59 -20.76
C GLU A 141 27.98 9.74 -21.01
N LEU A 142 27.81 10.19 -22.27
CA LEU A 142 26.77 11.15 -22.62
C LEU A 142 25.36 10.58 -22.34
N GLU A 143 25.12 9.31 -22.64
CA GLU A 143 23.83 8.67 -22.35
C GLU A 143 23.53 8.68 -20.85
N LEU A 144 24.56 8.44 -20.03
CA LEU A 144 24.44 8.55 -18.58
C LEU A 144 24.13 9.98 -18.14
N LEU A 145 24.78 11.00 -18.71
CA LEU A 145 24.46 12.40 -18.42
C LEU A 145 23.02 12.74 -18.81
N VAL A 146 22.55 12.30 -19.98
CA VAL A 146 21.14 12.48 -20.39
C VAL A 146 20.20 11.80 -19.40
N ALA A 147 20.50 10.59 -18.95
CA ALA A 147 19.72 9.90 -17.93
C ALA A 147 19.70 10.65 -16.59
N LEU A 148 20.84 11.21 -16.16
CA LEU A 148 20.95 12.01 -14.94
C LEU A 148 20.15 13.32 -15.03
N ILE A 149 20.24 14.04 -16.15
CA ILE A 149 19.48 15.26 -16.41
C ILE A 149 17.98 14.95 -16.44
N ALA A 150 17.56 13.89 -17.14
CA ALA A 150 16.16 13.48 -17.20
C ALA A 150 15.62 13.09 -15.83
N TYR A 151 16.44 12.48 -14.98
CA TYR A 151 16.07 12.12 -13.61
C TYR A 151 15.98 13.36 -12.69
N GLU A 152 16.97 14.25 -12.74
CA GLU A 152 16.98 15.49 -11.96
C GLU A 152 15.74 16.34 -12.26
N ASN A 153 15.39 16.48 -13.55
CA ASN A 153 14.21 17.22 -13.99
C ASN A 153 12.90 16.67 -13.39
N GLN A 154 12.83 15.36 -13.10
CA GLN A 154 11.69 14.75 -12.40
C GLN A 154 11.75 14.94 -10.87
N LEU A 155 12.94 15.10 -10.28
CA LEU A 155 13.12 15.30 -8.84
C LEU A 155 12.83 16.74 -8.42
N VAL A 156 13.41 17.70 -9.13
CA VAL A 156 13.37 19.13 -8.82
C VAL A 156 13.10 19.89 -10.13
N PRO A 157 11.83 20.09 -10.53
CA PRO A 157 11.48 20.74 -11.80
C PRO A 157 11.76 22.26 -11.82
N ALA A 158 12.73 22.74 -11.04
CA ALA A 158 13.10 24.16 -10.97
C ALA A 158 13.94 24.59 -12.20
N PHE A 159 14.64 23.66 -12.84
CA PHE A 159 15.55 23.94 -13.95
C PHE A 159 15.12 23.17 -15.20
N ASN A 160 15.08 23.85 -16.35
CA ASN A 160 14.82 23.16 -17.62
C ASN A 160 16.10 22.46 -18.13
N GLU A 161 15.91 21.44 -18.98
CA GLU A 161 17.00 20.61 -19.53
C GLU A 161 18.06 21.42 -20.29
N MET A 162 17.64 22.50 -20.96
CA MET A 162 18.55 23.38 -21.71
C MET A 162 19.49 24.15 -20.78
N THR A 163 18.98 24.69 -19.68
CA THR A 163 19.76 25.39 -18.66
C THR A 163 20.78 24.44 -18.03
N MET A 164 20.36 23.23 -17.63
CA MET A 164 21.29 22.23 -17.11
C MET A 164 22.39 21.87 -18.10
N THR A 165 22.02 21.63 -19.37
CA THR A 165 22.97 21.33 -20.44
C THR A 165 24.03 22.43 -20.57
N ASN A 166 23.62 23.70 -20.59
CA ASN A 166 24.54 24.83 -20.69
C ASN A 166 25.46 24.95 -19.47
N ILE A 167 24.95 24.68 -18.26
CA ILE A 167 25.75 24.70 -17.02
C ILE A 167 26.82 23.60 -17.08
N LEU A 168 26.46 22.38 -17.50
CA LEU A 168 27.39 21.26 -17.61
C LEU A 168 28.47 21.49 -18.66
N ILE A 169 28.14 22.16 -19.77
CA ILE A 169 29.11 22.56 -20.80
C ILE A 169 30.03 23.67 -20.27
N LYS A 170 29.48 24.69 -19.61
CA LYS A 170 30.27 25.79 -19.02
C LYS A 170 31.27 25.27 -18.00
N HIS A 171 30.87 24.30 -17.19
CA HIS A 171 31.69 23.67 -16.15
C HIS A 171 32.14 22.25 -16.57
N HIS A 172 32.54 22.08 -17.83
CA HIS A 172 32.85 20.77 -18.43
C HIS A 172 33.85 19.93 -17.62
N SER A 173 34.90 20.54 -17.04
CA SER A 173 35.88 19.80 -16.22
C SER A 173 35.29 19.26 -14.91
N ILE A 174 34.28 19.94 -14.33
CA ILE A 174 33.54 19.43 -13.17
C ILE A 174 32.64 18.28 -13.63
N THR A 175 31.93 18.45 -14.76
CA THR A 175 31.11 17.40 -15.37
C THR A 175 31.91 16.12 -15.61
N LYS A 176 33.14 16.22 -16.13
CA LYS A 176 34.04 15.08 -16.28
C LYS A 176 34.41 14.46 -14.93
N SER A 177 34.70 15.29 -13.93
CA SER A 177 35.01 14.81 -12.58
C SER A 177 33.84 14.08 -11.90
N LEU A 178 32.59 14.47 -12.17
CA LEU A 178 31.39 13.75 -11.73
C LEU A 178 31.29 12.36 -12.37
N LEU A 179 31.53 12.26 -13.68
CA LEU A 179 31.55 10.99 -14.40
C LEU A 179 32.68 10.08 -13.89
N ASP A 180 33.86 10.63 -13.61
CA ASP A 180 34.97 9.89 -13.03
C ASP A 180 34.60 9.35 -11.63
N TYR A 181 33.93 10.14 -10.79
CA TYR A 181 33.41 9.67 -9.51
C TYR A 181 32.42 8.52 -9.68
N PHE A 182 31.46 8.65 -10.62
CA PHE A 182 30.52 7.57 -10.96
C PHE A 182 31.25 6.29 -11.39
N ASN A 183 32.23 6.42 -12.29
CA ASN A 183 33.02 5.29 -12.78
C ASN A 183 33.81 4.62 -11.65
N ILE A 184 34.49 5.38 -10.80
CA ILE A 184 35.20 4.85 -9.62
C ILE A 184 34.23 4.07 -8.72
N LYS A 185 33.05 4.64 -8.47
CA LYS A 185 32.03 4.07 -7.58
C LYS A 185 31.44 2.76 -8.11
N PHE A 186 31.13 2.67 -9.40
CA PHE A 186 30.34 1.55 -9.92
C PHE A 186 31.10 0.57 -10.81
N ASN A 187 32.32 0.91 -11.26
CA ASN A 187 33.11 -0.02 -12.07
C ASN A 187 33.64 -1.19 -11.18
N PRO A 188 33.27 -2.45 -11.48
CA PRO A 188 33.69 -3.61 -10.69
C PRO A 188 35.21 -3.84 -10.68
N SER A 189 35.93 -3.36 -11.70
CA SER A 189 37.38 -3.54 -11.85
C SER A 189 38.24 -2.65 -10.94
N ILE A 190 37.64 -1.60 -10.33
CA ILE A 190 38.35 -0.63 -9.52
C ILE A 190 38.76 -1.23 -8.16
N LYS A 191 40.05 -1.11 -7.85
CA LYS A 191 40.63 -1.47 -6.54
C LYS A 191 40.70 -0.26 -5.63
N TYR A 192 40.74 -0.47 -4.31
CA TYR A 192 40.80 0.60 -3.29
C TYR A 192 39.70 1.67 -3.42
N ARG A 193 38.52 1.25 -3.90
CA ARG A 193 37.41 2.12 -4.30
C ARG A 193 37.10 3.26 -3.35
N LYS A 194 36.99 3.00 -2.05
CA LYS A 194 36.67 4.03 -1.04
C LYS A 194 37.69 5.18 -1.06
N ARG A 195 38.98 4.86 -1.07
CA ARG A 195 40.06 5.86 -1.09
C ARG A 195 40.02 6.73 -2.35
N GLU A 196 39.79 6.11 -3.50
CA GLU A 196 39.70 6.83 -4.77
C GLU A 196 38.43 7.69 -4.84
N MET A 197 37.31 7.21 -4.28
CA MET A 197 36.09 8.02 -4.13
C MET A 197 36.33 9.24 -3.24
N ASP A 198 36.93 9.05 -2.06
CA ASP A 198 37.21 10.15 -1.12
C ASP A 198 38.10 11.23 -1.76
N ARG A 199 39.14 10.81 -2.49
CA ARG A 199 40.04 11.72 -3.24
C ARG A 199 39.31 12.48 -4.34
N GLN A 200 38.45 11.79 -5.09
CA GLN A 200 37.71 12.41 -6.19
C GLN A 200 36.63 13.37 -5.67
N GLU A 201 36.02 13.06 -4.53
CA GLU A 201 35.06 13.93 -3.83
C GLU A 201 35.73 15.23 -3.36
N GLU A 202 36.91 15.14 -2.73
CA GLU A 202 37.71 16.32 -2.35
C GLU A 202 38.07 17.18 -3.58
N LYS A 203 38.42 16.54 -4.71
CA LYS A 203 38.69 17.25 -5.96
C LYS A 203 37.45 18.01 -6.46
N ILE A 204 36.28 17.38 -6.46
CA ILE A 204 35.02 17.99 -6.90
C ILE A 204 34.66 19.19 -6.00
N GLU A 205 34.75 19.04 -4.67
CA GLU A 205 34.45 20.14 -3.74
C GLU A 205 35.40 21.35 -3.95
N ASN A 206 36.69 21.08 -4.16
CA ASN A 206 37.66 22.14 -4.50
C ASN A 206 37.33 22.87 -5.81
N MET A 207 36.78 22.16 -6.81
CA MET A 207 36.37 22.77 -8.07
C MET A 207 35.04 23.52 -7.97
N LEU A 208 34.19 23.20 -6.99
CA LEU A 208 32.92 23.90 -6.74
C LEU A 208 33.13 25.23 -6.01
N HIS A 209 34.14 25.36 -5.15
CA HIS A 209 34.42 26.58 -4.38
C HIS A 209 34.45 27.91 -5.17
N PRO A 210 35.02 27.97 -6.39
CA PRO A 210 35.07 29.21 -7.18
C PRO A 210 33.73 29.59 -7.86
N ILE A 211 32.69 28.74 -7.83
CA ILE A 211 31.43 29.01 -8.50
C ILE A 211 30.63 30.06 -7.72
N THR A 212 30.51 31.27 -8.27
CA THR A 212 29.81 32.38 -7.62
C THR A 212 28.31 32.41 -7.91
N HIS A 213 27.85 31.74 -8.98
CA HIS A 213 26.43 31.75 -9.36
C HIS A 213 25.67 30.61 -8.67
N ILE A 214 24.74 30.97 -7.79
CA ILE A 214 24.02 30.03 -6.92
C ILE A 214 23.32 28.92 -7.72
N THR A 215 22.67 29.24 -8.83
CA THR A 215 21.99 28.24 -9.66
C THR A 215 22.96 27.24 -10.30
N GLU A 216 24.17 27.69 -10.68
CA GLU A 216 25.16 26.80 -11.30
C GLU A 216 25.69 25.81 -10.26
N ASP A 217 25.99 26.30 -9.05
CA ASP A 217 26.39 25.49 -7.91
C ASP A 217 25.29 24.49 -7.50
N GLN A 218 24.03 24.93 -7.41
CA GLN A 218 22.89 24.09 -7.06
C GLN A 218 22.70 22.91 -8.03
N VAL A 219 22.75 23.15 -9.33
CA VAL A 219 22.58 22.10 -10.36
C VAL A 219 23.69 21.07 -10.25
N ILE A 220 24.95 21.50 -10.19
CA ILE A 220 26.09 20.58 -10.14
C ILE A 220 26.09 19.79 -8.83
N ARG A 221 25.84 20.44 -7.69
CA ARG A 221 25.73 19.76 -6.39
C ARG A 221 24.57 18.78 -6.34
N MET A 222 23.43 19.09 -6.97
CA MET A 222 22.31 18.16 -7.03
C MET A 222 22.66 16.91 -7.83
N LEU A 223 23.29 17.06 -9.00
CA LEU A 223 23.76 15.92 -9.79
C LEU A 223 24.82 15.10 -9.04
N PHE A 224 25.75 15.76 -8.36
CA PHE A 224 26.75 15.07 -7.54
C PHE A 224 26.10 14.26 -6.41
N GLU A 225 25.16 14.86 -5.67
CA GLU A 225 24.45 14.18 -4.59
C GLU A 225 23.61 13.00 -5.09
N ILE A 226 22.97 13.12 -6.27
CA ILE A 226 22.28 11.99 -6.90
C ILE A 226 23.27 10.83 -7.08
N ILE A 227 24.45 11.07 -7.67
CA ILE A 227 25.48 10.03 -7.87
C ILE A 227 25.98 9.48 -6.53
N GLN A 228 26.16 10.33 -5.51
CA GLN A 228 26.53 9.90 -4.16
C GLN A 228 25.47 9.01 -3.50
N GLN A 229 24.18 9.27 -3.73
CA GLN A 229 23.07 8.47 -3.18
C GLN A 229 22.61 7.31 -4.07
N MET A 230 23.15 7.17 -5.28
CA MET A 230 22.99 5.96 -6.08
C MET A 230 23.59 4.77 -5.35
N VAL A 231 22.89 3.63 -5.37
CA VAL A 231 23.32 2.38 -4.72
C VAL A 231 23.56 1.23 -5.67
N ARG A 232 22.94 1.25 -6.85
CA ARG A 232 23.12 0.25 -7.92
C ARG A 232 22.92 0.89 -9.28
N THR A 233 23.55 0.34 -10.30
CA THR A 233 23.32 0.69 -11.70
C THR A 233 23.61 -0.49 -12.63
N ASN A 234 22.87 -0.59 -13.72
CA ASN A 234 23.12 -1.57 -14.78
C ASN A 234 24.13 -1.07 -15.83
N TYR A 235 24.72 0.12 -15.66
CA TYR A 235 25.55 0.79 -16.66
C TYR A 235 26.65 -0.11 -17.25
N PHE A 236 27.34 -0.88 -16.39
CA PHE A 236 28.43 -1.80 -16.75
C PHE A 236 27.96 -3.17 -17.30
N LEU A 237 26.66 -3.37 -17.47
CA LEU A 237 26.12 -4.52 -18.22
C LEU A 237 26.05 -4.24 -19.72
N GLU A 238 26.36 -3.01 -20.17
CA GLU A 238 26.38 -2.60 -21.59
C GLU A 238 25.03 -2.84 -22.31
N LYS A 239 23.93 -2.70 -21.58
CA LYS A 239 22.56 -2.77 -22.12
C LYS A 239 22.10 -1.44 -22.72
N SER A 240 21.11 -1.50 -23.60
CA SER A 240 20.51 -0.32 -24.26
C SER A 240 19.84 0.66 -23.29
N ALA A 241 19.20 0.16 -22.22
CA ALA A 241 18.63 0.99 -21.17
C ALA A 241 19.62 1.18 -20.03
N ILE A 242 19.81 2.43 -19.60
CA ILE A 242 20.54 2.76 -18.37
C ILE A 242 19.53 2.83 -17.23
N SER A 243 19.79 2.08 -16.17
CA SER A 243 19.01 2.13 -14.95
C SER A 243 19.90 2.31 -13.73
N PHE A 244 19.36 2.98 -12.73
CA PHE A 244 20.02 3.15 -11.44
C PHE A 244 19.00 3.23 -10.30
N LYS A 245 19.46 2.84 -9.11
CA LYS A 245 18.68 2.83 -7.87
C LYS A 245 19.24 3.88 -6.93
N VAL A 246 18.38 4.71 -6.34
CA VAL A 246 18.73 5.85 -5.48
C VAL A 246 18.01 5.77 -4.14
N HIS A 247 18.72 6.06 -3.05
CA HIS A 247 18.12 6.28 -1.74
C HIS A 247 17.63 7.72 -1.59
N THR A 248 16.46 8.01 -2.16
CA THR A 248 15.90 9.38 -2.20
C THR A 248 15.56 9.96 -0.82
N TYR A 249 15.37 9.13 0.20
CA TYR A 249 15.20 9.61 1.57
C TYR A 249 16.43 10.36 2.12
N LYS A 250 17.65 10.07 1.61
CA LYS A 250 18.88 10.75 2.03
C LYS A 250 19.04 12.15 1.45
N ILE A 251 18.39 12.43 0.32
CA ILE A 251 18.33 13.74 -0.35
C ILE A 251 16.96 14.43 -0.18
N LYS A 252 16.13 13.96 0.77
CA LYS A 252 14.76 14.45 0.98
C LYS A 252 14.67 15.94 1.30
N SER A 253 15.69 16.53 1.90
CA SER A 253 15.72 17.95 2.28
C SER A 253 15.65 18.90 1.09
N LYS A 254 16.05 18.43 -0.10
CA LYS A 254 16.03 19.19 -1.36
C LYS A 254 14.73 19.02 -2.16
N MET A 255 13.80 18.20 -1.68
CA MET A 255 12.61 17.83 -2.43
C MET A 255 11.35 18.14 -1.64
N ALA A 256 10.31 18.60 -2.34
CA ALA A 256 9.02 18.85 -1.73
C ALA A 256 8.23 17.55 -1.52
N GLY A 257 7.58 17.41 -0.37
CA GLY A 257 6.68 16.29 -0.05
C GLY A 257 7.39 15.00 0.35
N ILE A 258 6.61 13.94 0.57
CA ILE A 258 7.09 12.64 1.03
C ILE A 258 7.86 11.94 -0.08
N GLN A 259 9.09 11.52 0.21
CA GLN A 259 9.92 10.77 -0.73
C GLN A 259 9.83 9.26 -0.44
N PRO A 260 9.93 8.40 -1.47
CA PRO A 260 10.08 6.97 -1.27
C PRO A 260 11.39 6.64 -0.52
N ARG A 261 11.46 5.45 0.07
CA ARG A 261 12.72 4.94 0.64
C ARG A 261 13.69 4.51 -0.47
N ILE A 262 13.13 3.94 -1.54
CA ILE A 262 13.87 3.40 -2.68
C ILE A 262 13.23 3.89 -3.96
N GLU A 263 14.05 4.42 -4.86
CA GLU A 263 13.62 4.85 -6.18
C GLU A 263 14.53 4.26 -7.25
N SER A 264 13.94 3.54 -8.20
CA SER A 264 14.62 3.06 -9.39
C SER A 264 14.24 3.93 -10.57
N PHE A 265 15.22 4.38 -11.34
CA PHE A 265 15.00 5.12 -12.59
C PHE A 265 15.52 4.30 -13.76
N VAL A 266 14.78 4.33 -14.87
CA VAL A 266 15.12 3.69 -16.13
C VAL A 266 15.07 4.72 -17.24
N HIS A 267 16.15 4.80 -18.02
CA HIS A 267 16.27 5.68 -19.17
C HIS A 267 16.69 4.89 -20.42
N HIS A 268 16.01 5.20 -21.51
CA HIS A 268 16.36 4.85 -22.87
C HIS A 268 15.89 6.00 -23.77
N TYR A 269 16.47 6.19 -24.96
CA TYR A 269 16.17 7.34 -25.82
C TYR A 269 14.66 7.67 -25.96
N ASN A 270 13.84 6.64 -26.18
CA ASN A 270 12.39 6.76 -26.31
C ASN A 270 11.58 6.40 -25.05
N LEU A 271 12.22 6.15 -23.89
CA LEU A 271 11.56 5.71 -22.66
C LEU A 271 12.19 6.36 -21.43
N SER A 272 11.35 6.86 -20.52
CA SER A 272 11.80 7.21 -19.17
C SER A 272 10.79 6.68 -18.16
N GLY A 273 11.26 6.14 -17.04
CA GLY A 273 10.38 5.56 -16.04
C GLY A 273 10.97 5.53 -14.65
N VAL A 274 10.08 5.53 -13.66
CA VAL A 274 10.41 5.44 -12.23
C VAL A 274 9.65 4.28 -11.58
N HIS A 275 10.28 3.61 -10.62
CA HIS A 275 9.62 2.71 -9.69
C HIS A 275 9.94 3.12 -8.26
N LEU A 276 8.90 3.53 -7.52
CA LEU A 276 9.00 4.10 -6.18
C LEU A 276 8.53 3.06 -5.15
N ARG A 277 9.30 2.84 -4.08
CA ARG A 277 8.97 1.89 -3.01
C ARG A 277 9.10 2.52 -1.62
N MET A 278 8.14 2.23 -0.75
CA MET A 278 8.23 2.60 0.68
C MET A 278 9.09 1.65 1.51
N GLY A 279 9.24 0.40 1.06
CA GLY A 279 10.02 -0.63 1.76
C GLY A 279 10.69 -1.61 0.80
N SER A 280 11.44 -2.56 1.38
CA SER A 280 12.09 -3.62 0.62
C SER A 280 11.07 -4.63 0.10
N VAL A 281 10.18 -5.10 0.97
CA VAL A 281 9.00 -5.89 0.58
C VAL A 281 7.88 -4.94 0.17
N SER A 282 7.73 -4.73 -1.14
CA SER A 282 6.73 -3.80 -1.66
C SER A 282 6.06 -4.31 -2.94
N ARG A 283 4.87 -3.78 -3.21
CA ARG A 283 4.05 -4.17 -4.36
C ARG A 283 3.38 -2.96 -4.96
N GLY A 284 3.47 -2.84 -6.28
CA GLY A 284 2.97 -1.68 -6.99
C GLY A 284 2.55 -1.95 -8.43
N GLY A 285 1.47 -1.30 -8.84
CA GLY A 285 1.05 -1.26 -10.23
C GLY A 285 2.02 -0.45 -11.10
N ILE A 286 2.21 -0.84 -12.36
CA ILE A 286 3.00 -0.08 -13.34
C ILE A 286 2.07 0.68 -14.27
N ARG A 287 2.15 2.02 -14.27
CA ARG A 287 1.33 2.89 -15.13
C ARG A 287 2.09 3.31 -16.38
N TRP A 288 1.41 3.26 -17.53
CA TRP A 288 1.83 4.03 -18.70
C TRP A 288 1.22 5.43 -18.61
N SER A 289 2.07 6.45 -18.49
CA SER A 289 1.67 7.85 -18.35
C SER A 289 1.80 8.60 -19.67
N ASP A 290 0.91 9.57 -19.88
CA ASP A 290 0.97 10.58 -20.94
C ASP A 290 1.55 11.92 -20.43
N ARG A 291 2.00 11.99 -19.17
CA ARG A 291 2.58 13.19 -18.53
C ARG A 291 4.10 13.24 -18.70
N PHE A 292 4.57 13.75 -19.83
CA PHE A 292 6.01 13.78 -20.14
C PHE A 292 6.85 14.60 -19.15
N GLU A 293 6.30 15.67 -18.61
CA GLU A 293 7.04 16.63 -17.77
C GLU A 293 7.07 16.23 -16.29
N ASP A 294 6.04 15.55 -15.78
CA ASP A 294 5.91 15.30 -14.34
C ASP A 294 5.31 13.93 -13.95
N PHE A 295 5.50 12.90 -14.79
CA PHE A 295 5.04 11.54 -14.48
C PHE A 295 5.52 11.03 -13.12
N ARG A 296 6.69 11.46 -12.62
CA ARG A 296 7.15 11.08 -11.27
C ARG A 296 6.20 11.58 -10.17
N ILE A 297 5.65 12.80 -10.30
CA ILE A 297 4.69 13.35 -9.33
C ILE A 297 3.40 12.52 -9.34
N GLU A 298 2.94 12.12 -10.53
CA GLU A 298 1.81 11.21 -10.69
C GLU A 298 2.07 9.87 -9.99
N VAL A 299 3.18 9.19 -10.31
CA VAL A 299 3.54 7.89 -9.74
C VAL A 299 3.69 7.98 -8.22
N ARG A 300 4.30 9.06 -7.71
CA ARG A 300 4.44 9.30 -6.26
C ARG A 300 3.09 9.46 -5.57
N SER A 301 2.17 10.21 -6.17
CA SER A 301 0.82 10.40 -5.62
C SER A 301 0.10 9.05 -5.51
N LEU A 302 0.19 8.22 -6.55
CA LEU A 302 -0.37 6.86 -6.56
C LEU A 302 0.28 5.92 -5.53
N MET A 303 1.60 5.99 -5.36
CA MET A 303 2.32 5.22 -4.33
C MET A 303 1.80 5.58 -2.93
N LEU A 304 1.64 6.87 -2.63
CA LEU A 304 1.17 7.33 -1.33
C LEU A 304 -0.27 6.89 -1.04
N THR A 305 -1.15 6.91 -2.04
CA THR A 305 -2.52 6.38 -1.91
C THR A 305 -2.51 4.85 -1.67
N GLN A 306 -1.53 4.13 -2.20
CA GLN A 306 -1.45 2.68 -2.05
C GLN A 306 -1.04 2.24 -0.64
N GLU A 307 -0.31 3.07 0.11
CA GLU A 307 0.20 2.70 1.45
C GLU A 307 -0.94 2.35 2.42
N GLY A 308 -1.92 3.24 2.57
CA GLY A 308 -3.10 2.99 3.41
C GLY A 308 -3.91 1.78 2.92
N LYS A 309 -4.06 1.62 1.60
CA LYS A 309 -4.77 0.48 1.00
C LYS A 309 -4.07 -0.86 1.26
N ASN A 310 -2.74 -0.85 1.37
CA ASN A 310 -1.94 -2.03 1.65
C ASN A 310 -1.79 -2.33 3.16
N ALA A 311 -2.44 -1.57 4.05
CA ALA A 311 -2.36 -1.78 5.49
C ALA A 311 -2.77 -3.20 5.93
N ILE A 312 -3.65 -3.85 5.17
CA ILE A 312 -4.15 -5.20 5.48
C ILE A 312 -3.31 -6.34 4.89
N ILE A 313 -2.40 -6.04 3.98
CA ILE A 313 -1.56 -7.03 3.29
C ILE A 313 -0.10 -6.89 3.72
N ILE A 314 0.71 -7.85 3.28
CA ILE A 314 2.13 -7.97 3.60
C ILE A 314 2.95 -6.82 2.99
N PRO A 315 3.00 -6.63 1.66
CA PRO A 315 3.89 -5.66 1.05
C PRO A 315 3.46 -4.21 1.31
N SER A 316 4.44 -3.35 1.58
CA SER A 316 4.24 -1.89 1.62
C SER A 316 3.89 -1.33 0.24
N GLY A 317 3.43 -0.08 0.20
CA GLY A 317 3.09 0.63 -1.02
C GLY A 317 4.29 0.81 -1.94
N ALA A 318 4.09 0.47 -3.21
CA ALA A 318 4.97 0.86 -4.31
C ALA A 318 4.16 1.29 -5.53
N LYS A 319 4.82 1.98 -6.46
CA LYS A 319 4.25 2.28 -7.76
C LYS A 319 5.32 2.47 -8.81
N GLY A 320 5.11 1.89 -9.98
CA GLY A 320 5.90 2.15 -11.17
C GLY A 320 5.14 3.04 -12.15
N GLY A 321 5.87 3.80 -12.96
CA GLY A 321 5.31 4.39 -14.16
C GLY A 321 6.37 4.84 -15.14
N PHE A 322 6.00 4.82 -16.41
CA PHE A 322 6.89 5.19 -17.51
C PHE A 322 6.14 5.95 -18.61
N ILE A 323 6.92 6.69 -19.39
CA ILE A 323 6.49 7.42 -20.58
C ILE A 323 7.19 6.84 -21.81
N ILE A 324 6.52 6.84 -22.96
CA ILE A 324 7.11 6.51 -24.25
C ILE A 324 7.12 7.78 -25.09
N ARG A 325 8.31 8.26 -25.48
CA ARG A 325 8.53 9.50 -26.25
C ARG A 325 8.38 9.26 -27.75
N LEU A 326 7.25 8.69 -28.15
CA LEU A 326 6.86 8.50 -29.55
C LEU A 326 5.46 9.09 -29.78
N PRO A 327 5.14 9.55 -31.00
CA PRO A 327 3.77 9.88 -31.37
C PRO A 327 2.85 8.70 -31.10
N LYS A 328 1.64 8.97 -30.58
CA LYS A 328 0.73 7.93 -30.10
C LYS A 328 0.33 6.96 -31.19
N GLU A 329 0.24 7.44 -32.43
CA GLU A 329 -0.08 6.69 -33.64
C GLU A 329 1.01 5.65 -33.98
N GLU A 330 2.26 5.91 -33.56
CA GLU A 330 3.39 5.02 -33.80
C GLU A 330 3.53 3.91 -32.76
N ILE A 331 2.86 4.03 -31.60
CA ILE A 331 2.91 3.07 -30.50
C ILE A 331 1.96 1.91 -30.81
N THR A 332 2.42 1.00 -31.68
CA THR A 332 1.73 -0.27 -31.93
C THR A 332 1.80 -1.19 -30.69
N LYS A 333 0.97 -2.24 -30.65
CA LYS A 333 1.00 -3.23 -29.56
C LYS A 333 2.38 -3.84 -29.36
N ASP A 334 3.08 -4.16 -30.45
CA ASP A 334 4.41 -4.77 -30.41
C ASP A 334 5.48 -3.78 -29.90
N LYS A 335 5.44 -2.53 -30.36
CA LYS A 335 6.35 -1.49 -29.83
C LYS A 335 6.10 -1.21 -28.36
N PHE A 336 4.83 -1.13 -27.95
CA PHE A 336 4.48 -0.96 -26.54
C PHE A 336 5.02 -2.11 -25.70
N LYS A 337 4.81 -3.36 -26.16
CA LYS A 337 5.34 -4.55 -25.50
C LYS A 337 6.86 -4.50 -25.40
N TYR A 338 7.57 -4.12 -26.46
CA TYR A 338 9.03 -3.96 -26.44
C TYR A 338 9.50 -2.97 -25.36
N PHE A 339 8.90 -1.78 -25.29
CA PHE A 339 9.26 -0.78 -24.28
C PHE A 339 8.93 -1.23 -22.85
N TYR A 340 7.81 -1.93 -22.67
CA TYR A 340 7.46 -2.54 -21.40
C TYR A 340 8.47 -3.62 -20.98
N GLU A 341 8.85 -4.52 -21.89
CA GLU A 341 9.86 -5.55 -21.64
C GLU A 341 11.21 -4.94 -21.27
N LEU A 342 11.63 -3.90 -22.00
CA LEU A 342 12.86 -3.15 -21.73
C LEU A 342 12.83 -2.47 -20.35
N TYR A 343 11.69 -1.88 -19.98
CA TYR A 343 11.50 -1.28 -18.66
C TYR A 343 11.61 -2.30 -17.52
N ILE A 344 10.89 -3.43 -17.63
CA ILE A 344 10.92 -4.49 -16.63
C ILE A 344 12.30 -5.14 -16.53
N ASP A 345 12.95 -5.42 -17.65
CA ASP A 345 14.29 -6.01 -17.66
C ASP A 345 15.32 -5.09 -16.98
N ALA A 346 15.25 -3.78 -17.25
CA ALA A 346 16.13 -2.80 -16.63
C ALA A 346 15.88 -2.63 -15.12
N LEU A 347 14.64 -2.82 -14.65
CA LEU A 347 14.32 -2.85 -13.21
C LEU A 347 14.84 -4.12 -12.53
N LEU A 348 14.74 -5.28 -13.20
CA LEU A 348 15.27 -6.54 -12.68
C LEU A 348 16.80 -6.57 -12.59
N ASP A 349 17.50 -5.67 -13.28
CA ASP A 349 18.95 -5.47 -13.08
C ASP A 349 19.28 -4.79 -11.74
N LEU A 350 18.32 -4.09 -11.12
CA LEU A 350 18.54 -3.31 -9.90
C LEU A 350 18.18 -4.07 -8.62
N VAL A 351 17.78 -5.34 -8.73
CA VAL A 351 17.39 -6.21 -7.61
C VAL A 351 18.24 -7.49 -7.63
N ASP A 352 18.35 -8.15 -6.49
CA ASP A 352 19.09 -9.41 -6.36
C ASP A 352 18.18 -10.61 -6.68
N ASN A 353 18.77 -11.74 -7.06
CA ASN A 353 18.04 -13.01 -7.17
C ASN A 353 18.18 -13.82 -5.87
N GLN A 354 17.49 -14.96 -5.75
CA GLN A 354 17.56 -15.81 -4.57
C GLN A 354 17.59 -17.30 -4.93
N GLU A 355 18.42 -18.08 -4.23
CA GLU A 355 18.48 -19.54 -4.34
C GLU A 355 18.66 -20.14 -2.94
N ASP A 356 17.82 -21.10 -2.55
CA ASP A 356 17.83 -21.73 -1.21
C ASP A 356 17.98 -20.74 -0.04
N GLU A 357 17.14 -19.69 -0.04
CA GLU A 357 17.13 -18.59 0.94
C GLU A 357 18.37 -17.69 0.92
N LYS A 358 19.32 -17.91 0.01
CA LYS A 358 20.52 -17.10 -0.14
C LYS A 358 20.37 -16.10 -1.27
N CYS A 359 20.72 -14.86 -0.98
CA CYS A 359 20.81 -13.80 -1.98
C CYS A 359 21.91 -14.13 -3.01
N ILE A 360 21.55 -14.06 -4.29
CA ILE A 360 22.45 -14.26 -5.43
C ILE A 360 22.67 -12.92 -6.12
N VAL A 361 23.93 -12.51 -6.20
CA VAL A 361 24.35 -11.18 -6.65
C VAL A 361 25.04 -11.28 -8.01
N ASN A 362 24.75 -10.33 -8.90
CA ASN A 362 25.50 -10.22 -10.15
C ASN A 362 26.89 -9.60 -9.88
N PRO A 363 28.01 -10.29 -10.17
CA PRO A 363 29.36 -9.79 -9.88
C PRO A 363 29.74 -8.54 -10.68
N LYS A 364 29.00 -8.21 -11.76
CA LYS A 364 29.18 -6.99 -12.53
C LYS A 364 28.46 -5.76 -11.96
N ILE A 365 27.68 -5.92 -10.88
CA ILE A 365 26.96 -4.84 -10.23
C ILE A 365 27.56 -4.58 -8.85
N VAL A 366 28.09 -3.37 -8.65
CA VAL A 366 28.54 -2.92 -7.33
C VAL A 366 27.32 -2.47 -6.52
N ARG A 367 27.22 -2.91 -5.27
CA ARG A 367 26.10 -2.67 -4.36
C ARG A 367 26.52 -1.80 -3.17
N TYR A 368 25.64 -0.90 -2.76
CA TYR A 368 25.79 -0.04 -1.57
C TYR A 368 24.56 -0.06 -0.65
N ASP A 369 23.69 -1.05 -0.83
CA ASP A 369 22.46 -1.31 -0.09
C ASP A 369 22.40 -2.76 0.42
N GLU A 370 21.37 -3.05 1.20
CA GLU A 370 21.05 -4.39 1.71
C GLU A 370 20.62 -5.37 0.60
N ASP A 371 20.41 -6.65 0.96
CA ASP A 371 19.85 -7.64 0.04
C ASP A 371 18.44 -7.23 -0.40
N ASP A 372 18.19 -7.23 -1.71
CA ASP A 372 16.93 -6.78 -2.30
C ASP A 372 16.39 -7.86 -3.25
N THR A 373 15.92 -8.97 -2.70
CA THR A 373 15.46 -10.13 -3.49
C THR A 373 13.97 -10.07 -3.83
N TYR A 374 13.15 -9.32 -3.07
CA TYR A 374 11.71 -9.28 -3.26
C TYR A 374 11.26 -8.09 -4.10
N PHE A 375 10.80 -8.36 -5.32
CA PHE A 375 10.26 -7.34 -6.21
C PHE A 375 9.03 -7.87 -6.94
N VAL A 376 7.84 -7.36 -6.61
CA VAL A 376 6.56 -7.77 -7.21
C VAL A 376 5.87 -6.60 -7.88
N VAL A 377 5.46 -6.80 -9.13
CA VAL A 377 4.75 -5.81 -9.93
C VAL A 377 3.28 -6.19 -10.10
N ALA A 378 2.44 -5.20 -10.39
CA ALA A 378 1.05 -5.42 -10.74
C ALA A 378 0.67 -4.60 -11.97
N ALA A 379 -0.46 -4.93 -12.58
CA ALA A 379 -1.02 -4.12 -13.65
C ALA A 379 -1.65 -2.83 -13.11
N ASP A 380 -1.62 -1.77 -13.92
CA ASP A 380 -2.35 -0.52 -13.72
C ASP A 380 -2.96 -0.05 -15.06
N LYS A 381 -3.48 1.17 -15.10
CA LYS A 381 -3.93 1.85 -16.30
C LYS A 381 -2.83 1.81 -17.37
N GLY A 382 -3.20 1.33 -18.55
CA GLY A 382 -2.32 1.19 -19.71
C GLY A 382 -1.51 -0.11 -19.75
N THR A 383 -1.49 -0.92 -18.68
CA THR A 383 -0.68 -2.16 -18.61
C THR A 383 -1.49 -3.40 -18.18
N ALA A 384 -2.83 -3.31 -18.18
CA ALA A 384 -3.76 -4.37 -17.76
C ALA A 384 -3.44 -5.78 -18.29
N HIS A 385 -2.93 -5.90 -19.52
CA HIS A 385 -2.64 -7.18 -20.18
C HIS A 385 -1.15 -7.60 -20.10
N MET A 386 -0.34 -6.94 -19.28
CA MET A 386 1.12 -7.11 -19.30
C MET A 386 1.68 -7.98 -18.17
N SER A 387 0.86 -8.47 -17.22
CA SER A 387 1.33 -9.35 -16.14
C SER A 387 1.99 -10.63 -16.67
N ASP A 388 1.43 -11.25 -17.71
CA ASP A 388 2.03 -12.45 -18.33
C ASP A 388 3.36 -12.14 -19.00
N THR A 389 3.49 -10.97 -19.64
CA THR A 389 4.76 -10.50 -20.20
C THR A 389 5.82 -10.33 -19.11
N ALA A 390 5.46 -9.71 -17.98
CA ALA A 390 6.35 -9.54 -16.84
C ALA A 390 6.80 -10.89 -16.25
N ASN A 391 5.86 -11.82 -16.02
CA ASN A 391 6.16 -13.17 -15.54
C ASN A 391 7.05 -13.95 -16.51
N ALA A 392 6.83 -13.83 -17.83
CA ALA A 392 7.68 -14.45 -18.83
C ALA A 392 9.14 -13.93 -18.78
N ILE A 393 9.34 -12.63 -18.50
CA ILE A 393 10.69 -12.07 -18.29
C ILE A 393 11.34 -12.68 -17.04
N ALA A 394 10.61 -12.71 -15.91
CA ALA A 394 11.12 -13.29 -14.67
C ALA A 394 11.54 -14.77 -14.85
N LEU A 395 10.70 -15.57 -15.51
CA LEU A 395 10.98 -16.97 -15.83
C LEU A 395 12.22 -17.11 -16.73
N ARG A 396 12.33 -16.33 -17.82
CA ARG A 396 13.50 -16.35 -18.71
C ARG A 396 14.81 -15.99 -17.99
N ARG A 397 14.74 -15.11 -16.98
CA ARG A 397 15.90 -14.71 -16.18
C ARG A 397 16.22 -15.68 -15.03
N GLY A 398 15.40 -16.70 -14.81
CA GLY A 398 15.52 -17.57 -13.64
C GLY A 398 15.32 -16.81 -12.33
N PHE A 399 14.53 -15.73 -12.35
CA PHE A 399 14.23 -14.96 -11.15
C PHE A 399 13.33 -15.78 -10.21
N TRP A 400 13.70 -15.86 -8.93
CA TRP A 400 13.17 -16.85 -7.99
C TRP A 400 11.66 -16.77 -7.74
N LEU A 401 11.06 -15.60 -7.94
CA LEU A 401 9.61 -15.40 -7.87
C LEU A 401 8.86 -16.02 -9.05
N GLY A 402 9.52 -16.28 -10.18
CA GLY A 402 8.91 -16.91 -11.35
C GLY A 402 7.61 -16.23 -11.78
N ASP A 403 6.50 -16.97 -11.79
CA ASP A 403 5.17 -16.47 -12.13
C ASP A 403 4.39 -15.83 -10.97
N ALA A 404 5.04 -15.66 -9.81
CA ALA A 404 4.60 -14.80 -8.72
C ALA A 404 5.17 -13.36 -8.83
N PHE A 405 6.06 -13.10 -9.79
CA PHE A 405 6.67 -11.79 -10.01
C PHE A 405 5.63 -10.71 -10.34
N ALA A 406 4.65 -11.05 -11.16
CA ALA A 406 3.54 -10.18 -11.53
C ALA A 406 2.20 -10.82 -11.17
N SER A 407 1.43 -10.14 -10.32
CA SER A 407 0.09 -10.59 -9.93
C SER A 407 -0.95 -10.34 -11.04
N GLY A 408 -2.00 -11.16 -11.10
CA GLY A 408 -3.10 -11.01 -12.06
C GLY A 408 -2.79 -11.52 -13.47
N GLY A 409 -1.81 -12.42 -13.61
CA GLY A 409 -1.56 -13.15 -14.85
C GLY A 409 -2.52 -14.34 -15.06
N SER A 410 -2.43 -14.98 -16.21
CA SER A 410 -3.30 -16.11 -16.62
C SER A 410 -3.19 -17.35 -15.74
N ASN A 411 -2.05 -17.54 -15.07
CA ASN A 411 -1.81 -18.65 -14.13
C ASN A 411 -2.24 -18.31 -12.68
N GLY A 412 -2.91 -17.18 -12.45
CA GLY A 412 -3.35 -16.71 -11.14
C GLY A 412 -4.84 -16.96 -10.85
N TYR A 413 -5.36 -16.29 -9.84
CA TYR A 413 -6.80 -16.25 -9.59
C TYR A 413 -7.48 -15.25 -10.52
N ASN A 414 -8.54 -15.67 -11.22
CA ASN A 414 -9.32 -14.76 -12.04
C ASN A 414 -10.29 -13.96 -11.16
N HIS A 415 -9.96 -12.70 -10.90
CA HIS A 415 -10.77 -11.82 -10.04
C HIS A 415 -12.20 -11.62 -10.54
N LYS A 416 -12.41 -11.63 -11.86
CA LYS A 416 -13.74 -11.48 -12.46
C LYS A 416 -14.59 -12.73 -12.29
N GLU A 417 -14.00 -13.92 -12.47
CA GLU A 417 -14.68 -15.19 -12.22
C GLU A 417 -15.00 -15.38 -10.73
N LEU A 418 -14.07 -15.00 -9.86
CA LEU A 418 -14.30 -15.04 -8.41
C LEU A 418 -15.30 -13.95 -7.96
N GLY A 419 -15.40 -12.83 -8.69
CA GLY A 419 -16.18 -11.65 -8.31
C GLY A 419 -15.71 -11.03 -7.00
N ILE A 420 -14.43 -11.20 -6.64
CA ILE A 420 -13.96 -11.04 -5.27
C ILE A 420 -13.99 -9.59 -4.78
N THR A 421 -13.68 -8.63 -5.64
CA THR A 421 -13.75 -7.19 -5.31
C THR A 421 -15.17 -6.76 -5.00
N ALA A 422 -16.14 -7.20 -5.81
CA ALA A 422 -17.56 -6.91 -5.62
C ALA A 422 -18.12 -7.55 -4.35
N LYS A 423 -17.79 -8.84 -4.12
CA LYS A 423 -18.16 -9.57 -2.89
C LYS A 423 -17.57 -8.90 -1.66
N GLY A 424 -16.31 -8.47 -1.71
CA GLY A 424 -15.64 -7.77 -0.62
C GLY A 424 -16.31 -6.44 -0.26
N ALA A 425 -16.64 -5.63 -1.27
CA ALA A 425 -17.30 -4.35 -1.08
C ALA A 425 -18.69 -4.53 -0.44
N LEU A 426 -19.49 -5.46 -0.97
CA LEU A 426 -20.79 -5.79 -0.38
C LEU A 426 -20.68 -6.38 1.02
N ARG A 427 -19.67 -7.23 1.29
CA ARG A 427 -19.42 -7.79 2.63
C ARG A 427 -19.03 -6.72 3.66
N SER A 428 -18.34 -5.66 3.24
CA SER A 428 -18.02 -4.50 4.09
C SER A 428 -19.28 -3.69 4.41
N VAL A 429 -20.05 -3.37 3.37
CA VAL A 429 -21.29 -2.56 3.48
C VAL A 429 -22.44 -3.29 4.15
N GLU A 430 -22.44 -4.63 4.10
CA GLU A 430 -23.39 -5.47 4.84
C GLU A 430 -23.46 -5.10 6.32
N ARG A 431 -22.37 -4.61 6.91
CA ARG A 431 -22.35 -4.11 8.29
C ARG A 431 -23.43 -3.07 8.58
N PHE A 432 -23.67 -2.12 7.68
CA PHE A 432 -24.70 -1.10 7.85
C PHE A 432 -26.09 -1.71 7.89
N PHE A 433 -26.33 -2.68 7.02
CA PHE A 433 -27.60 -3.39 6.93
C PHE A 433 -27.81 -4.38 8.11
N ILE A 434 -26.74 -5.02 8.61
CA ILE A 434 -26.76 -5.79 9.86
C ILE A 434 -27.16 -4.89 11.03
N GLU A 435 -26.59 -3.69 11.11
CA GLU A 435 -26.89 -2.73 12.19
C GLU A 435 -28.35 -2.28 12.19
N GLU A 436 -28.96 -2.17 11.01
CA GLU A 436 -30.38 -1.85 10.82
C GLU A 436 -31.31 -3.08 10.86
N GLY A 437 -30.78 -4.30 10.93
CA GLY A 437 -31.58 -5.54 10.90
C GLY A 437 -32.19 -5.87 9.52
N ILE A 438 -31.62 -5.37 8.43
CA ILE A 438 -32.10 -5.59 7.05
C ILE A 438 -31.20 -6.62 6.37
N ASN A 439 -31.69 -7.85 6.17
CA ASN A 439 -30.94 -8.82 5.38
C ASN A 439 -31.25 -8.64 3.88
N PHE A 440 -30.40 -7.95 3.14
CA PHE A 440 -30.61 -7.73 1.69
C PHE A 440 -30.44 -8.99 0.82
N TYR A 441 -30.08 -10.13 1.40
CA TYR A 441 -30.15 -11.43 0.72
C TYR A 441 -31.54 -12.08 0.81
N GLU A 442 -32.44 -11.51 1.61
CA GLU A 442 -33.80 -12.03 1.84
C GLU A 442 -34.87 -10.93 1.66
N THR A 443 -34.48 -9.66 1.72
CA THR A 443 -35.37 -8.49 1.66
C THR A 443 -35.03 -7.58 0.48
N PRO A 444 -36.03 -7.15 -0.32
CA PRO A 444 -35.83 -6.18 -1.39
C PRO A 444 -35.26 -4.84 -0.92
N ILE A 445 -34.22 -4.36 -1.60
CA ILE A 445 -33.67 -3.00 -1.40
C ILE A 445 -33.53 -2.27 -2.75
N THR A 446 -33.71 -0.96 -2.74
CA THR A 446 -33.54 -0.09 -3.90
C THR A 446 -32.07 0.29 -4.10
N VAL A 447 -31.60 0.17 -5.33
CA VAL A 447 -30.19 0.37 -5.68
C VAL A 447 -30.07 1.30 -6.89
N ILE A 448 -29.14 2.26 -6.82
CA ILE A 448 -28.58 2.92 -8.01
C ILE A 448 -27.11 2.55 -8.15
N GLY A 449 -26.53 2.72 -9.33
CA GLY A 449 -25.07 2.62 -9.39
C GLY A 449 -24.37 3.13 -10.63
N ILE A 450 -23.04 3.20 -10.52
CA ILE A 450 -22.15 3.52 -11.63
C ILE A 450 -21.52 2.23 -12.13
N GLY A 451 -21.76 1.88 -13.39
CA GLY A 451 -21.20 0.71 -14.06
C GLY A 451 -22.15 0.09 -15.08
N SER A 452 -21.76 -1.08 -15.58
CA SER A 452 -22.56 -1.88 -16.51
C SER A 452 -22.39 -3.36 -16.24
N MET A 453 -23.36 -4.18 -16.68
CA MET A 453 -23.37 -5.63 -16.44
C MET A 453 -22.19 -6.37 -17.07
N ASN A 454 -21.55 -5.84 -18.12
CA ASN A 454 -20.31 -6.44 -18.65
C ASN A 454 -19.05 -6.09 -17.84
N GLY A 455 -19.16 -5.15 -16.90
CA GLY A 455 -18.09 -4.75 -15.99
C GLY A 455 -17.85 -5.80 -14.90
N ASP A 456 -16.58 -5.96 -14.51
CA ASP A 456 -16.16 -6.90 -13.47
C ASP A 456 -16.84 -6.61 -12.12
N VAL A 457 -16.58 -5.43 -11.54
CA VAL A 457 -17.06 -5.08 -10.20
C VAL A 457 -18.58 -4.90 -10.18
N PHE A 458 -19.12 -4.07 -11.09
CA PHE A 458 -20.55 -3.77 -11.13
C PHE A 458 -21.39 -5.01 -11.44
N GLY A 459 -21.03 -5.78 -12.47
CA GLY A 459 -21.78 -6.95 -12.88
C GLY A 459 -21.82 -8.02 -11.80
N ASN A 460 -20.67 -8.33 -11.19
CA ASN A 460 -20.61 -9.28 -10.07
C ASN A 460 -21.42 -8.81 -8.86
N ALA A 461 -21.40 -7.52 -8.52
CA ALA A 461 -22.12 -6.96 -7.39
C ALA A 461 -23.64 -7.09 -7.58
N MET A 462 -24.13 -6.70 -8.76
CA MET A 462 -25.57 -6.75 -9.07
C MET A 462 -26.13 -8.18 -9.08
N LEU A 463 -25.29 -9.20 -9.21
CA LEU A 463 -25.69 -10.60 -9.13
C LEU A 463 -25.55 -11.24 -7.75
N GLN A 464 -25.04 -10.51 -6.74
CA GLN A 464 -24.91 -11.06 -5.38
C GLN A 464 -26.26 -11.27 -4.68
N SER A 465 -27.28 -10.47 -5.00
CA SER A 465 -28.62 -10.64 -4.45
C SER A 465 -29.68 -10.52 -5.54
N ARG A 466 -30.65 -11.45 -5.50
CA ARG A 466 -31.86 -11.40 -6.34
C ARG A 466 -32.80 -10.29 -5.90
N TYR A 467 -32.67 -9.82 -4.67
CA TYR A 467 -33.54 -8.83 -4.04
C TYR A 467 -33.13 -7.37 -4.35
N PHE A 468 -32.05 -7.15 -5.11
CA PHE A 468 -31.68 -5.82 -5.57
C PHE A 468 -32.65 -5.30 -6.63
N LYS A 469 -33.42 -4.27 -6.27
CA LYS A 469 -34.21 -3.44 -7.17
C LYS A 469 -33.32 -2.34 -7.75
N LEU A 470 -32.61 -2.66 -8.83
CA LEU A 470 -31.74 -1.69 -9.52
C LEU A 470 -32.59 -0.69 -10.31
N VAL A 471 -32.83 0.49 -9.74
CA VAL A 471 -33.73 1.49 -10.35
C VAL A 471 -33.05 2.34 -11.41
N ALA A 472 -31.72 2.51 -11.31
CA ALA A 472 -30.95 3.21 -12.32
C ALA A 472 -29.47 2.80 -12.29
N ALA A 473 -28.82 2.79 -13.46
CA ALA A 473 -27.38 2.60 -13.58
C ALA A 473 -26.77 3.45 -14.69
N VAL A 474 -25.56 3.93 -14.48
CA VAL A 474 -24.85 4.79 -15.44
C VAL A 474 -23.51 4.17 -15.84
N SER A 475 -23.33 3.90 -17.12
CA SER A 475 -22.05 3.44 -17.68
C SER A 475 -21.26 4.61 -18.30
N HIS A 476 -20.15 4.30 -18.98
CA HIS A 476 -19.38 5.31 -19.70
C HIS A 476 -20.16 5.93 -20.87
N SER A 477 -21.19 5.26 -21.39
CA SER A 477 -21.95 5.70 -22.57
C SER A 477 -23.47 5.57 -22.44
N GLU A 478 -23.98 4.79 -21.48
CA GLU A 478 -25.40 4.39 -21.39
C GLU A 478 -25.97 4.78 -20.02
N ILE A 479 -27.24 5.16 -20.00
CA ILE A 479 -28.04 5.37 -18.79
C ILE A 479 -29.19 4.36 -18.82
N PHE A 480 -29.24 3.45 -17.85
CA PHE A 480 -30.32 2.50 -17.63
C PHE A 480 -31.25 3.02 -16.53
N ILE A 481 -32.57 3.01 -16.76
CA ILE A 481 -33.57 3.36 -15.76
C ILE A 481 -34.71 2.33 -15.80
N ASP A 482 -35.04 1.78 -14.64
CA ASP A 482 -36.19 0.90 -14.41
C ASP A 482 -36.95 1.41 -13.19
N PRO A 483 -38.09 2.13 -13.36
CA PRO A 483 -38.76 2.82 -12.25
C PRO A 483 -39.27 1.91 -11.11
N ASP A 484 -39.70 0.69 -11.40
CA ASP A 484 -40.16 -0.30 -10.42
C ASP A 484 -39.81 -1.73 -10.88
N PRO A 485 -38.53 -2.14 -10.77
CA PRO A 485 -38.07 -3.43 -11.28
C PRO A 485 -38.67 -4.59 -10.46
N ASP A 486 -39.20 -5.60 -11.16
CA ASP A 486 -39.49 -6.89 -10.55
C ASP A 486 -38.16 -7.61 -10.23
N PRO A 487 -37.90 -7.97 -8.96
CA PRO A 487 -36.60 -8.51 -8.55
C PRO A 487 -36.18 -9.76 -9.33
N GLU A 488 -37.10 -10.68 -9.60
CA GLU A 488 -36.79 -11.97 -10.23
C GLU A 488 -36.60 -11.82 -11.74
N ILE A 489 -37.48 -11.09 -12.42
CA ILE A 489 -37.36 -10.82 -13.86
C ILE A 489 -36.08 -10.02 -14.14
N ALA A 490 -35.85 -8.94 -13.38
CA ALA A 490 -34.68 -8.08 -13.56
C ALA A 490 -33.38 -8.80 -13.19
N TYR A 491 -33.38 -9.68 -12.18
CA TYR A 491 -32.19 -10.50 -11.86
C TYR A 491 -31.82 -11.44 -13.01
N ASN A 492 -32.79 -12.19 -13.54
CA ASN A 492 -32.55 -13.13 -14.63
C ASN A 492 -32.06 -12.42 -15.89
N GLU A 493 -32.56 -11.23 -16.18
CA GLU A 493 -32.09 -10.42 -17.31
C GLU A 493 -30.68 -9.84 -17.09
N ARG A 494 -30.39 -9.32 -15.89
CA ARG A 494 -29.03 -8.90 -15.52
C ARG A 494 -28.03 -10.06 -15.64
N LYS A 495 -28.42 -11.27 -15.20
CA LYS A 495 -27.60 -12.47 -15.30
C LYS A 495 -27.31 -12.83 -16.76
N ARG A 496 -28.32 -12.81 -17.63
CA ARG A 496 -28.17 -13.01 -19.08
C ARG A 496 -27.17 -12.03 -19.69
N LEU A 497 -27.23 -10.75 -19.31
CA LEU A 497 -26.28 -9.73 -19.79
C LEU A 497 -24.85 -10.00 -19.30
N PHE A 498 -24.68 -10.33 -18.01
CA PHE A 498 -23.36 -10.63 -17.45
C PHE A 498 -22.70 -11.83 -18.16
N GLU A 499 -23.44 -12.92 -18.36
CA GLU A 499 -22.99 -14.14 -19.06
C GLU A 499 -22.68 -13.91 -20.54
N ALA A 500 -23.29 -12.89 -21.18
CA ALA A 500 -22.98 -12.47 -22.54
C ALA A 500 -21.72 -11.59 -22.66
N SER A 501 -20.96 -11.38 -21.58
CA SER A 501 -19.69 -10.63 -21.59
C SER A 501 -18.69 -11.17 -22.62
N PRO A 502 -17.93 -10.30 -23.33
CA PRO A 502 -17.84 -8.84 -23.17
C PRO A 502 -18.96 -8.05 -23.86
N LYS A 503 -19.89 -8.71 -24.56
CA LYS A 503 -20.92 -8.06 -25.37
C LYS A 503 -22.14 -7.59 -24.57
N GLY A 504 -22.37 -8.04 -23.34
CA GLY A 504 -23.60 -7.72 -22.57
C GLY A 504 -23.60 -6.41 -21.78
N GLY A 505 -23.65 -5.26 -22.48
CA GLY A 505 -23.90 -3.93 -21.89
C GLY A 505 -25.39 -3.56 -21.77
N TRP A 506 -25.71 -2.36 -21.27
CA TRP A 506 -27.11 -1.97 -21.01
C TRP A 506 -27.95 -1.86 -22.26
N ARG A 507 -27.37 -1.47 -23.41
CA ARG A 507 -28.09 -1.43 -24.70
C ARG A 507 -28.70 -2.76 -25.16
N TYR A 508 -28.27 -3.87 -24.57
CA TYR A 508 -28.79 -5.20 -24.89
C TYR A 508 -29.84 -5.70 -23.90
N TYR A 509 -30.21 -4.88 -22.91
CA TYR A 509 -31.29 -5.20 -21.97
C TYR A 509 -32.60 -5.29 -22.74
N ASP A 510 -33.35 -6.38 -22.51
CA ASP A 510 -34.65 -6.58 -23.13
C ASP A 510 -35.67 -5.56 -22.59
N ILE A 511 -36.03 -4.58 -23.42
CA ILE A 511 -36.93 -3.47 -23.06
C ILE A 511 -38.29 -4.00 -22.59
N SER A 512 -38.74 -5.17 -23.07
CA SER A 512 -40.02 -5.76 -22.64
C SER A 512 -40.02 -6.20 -21.17
N LYS A 513 -38.84 -6.32 -20.55
CA LYS A 513 -38.64 -6.68 -19.15
C LYS A 513 -38.41 -5.49 -18.22
N ILE A 514 -38.31 -4.27 -18.78
CA ILE A 514 -38.21 -3.02 -18.00
C ILE A 514 -39.62 -2.62 -17.57
N SER A 515 -39.79 -2.11 -16.35
CA SER A 515 -41.08 -1.60 -15.90
C SER A 515 -41.56 -0.41 -16.74
N GLU A 516 -42.86 -0.11 -16.65
CA GLU A 516 -43.49 0.91 -17.47
C GLU A 516 -42.78 2.27 -17.38
N GLY A 517 -42.47 2.86 -18.53
CA GLY A 517 -41.82 4.16 -18.64
C GLY A 517 -40.30 4.16 -18.42
N GLY A 518 -39.68 3.02 -18.11
CA GLY A 518 -38.22 2.87 -18.08
C GLY A 518 -37.58 2.74 -19.47
N GLY A 519 -36.25 2.64 -19.51
CA GLY A 519 -35.50 2.51 -20.76
C GLY A 519 -33.99 2.58 -20.62
N VAL A 520 -33.33 2.50 -21.78
CA VAL A 520 -31.87 2.68 -21.92
C VAL A 520 -31.62 3.86 -22.84
N PHE A 521 -30.87 4.85 -22.34
CA PHE A 521 -30.62 6.12 -23.01
C PHE A 521 -29.12 6.32 -23.23
N ASN A 522 -28.74 7.19 -24.17
CA ASN A 522 -27.35 7.54 -24.40
C ASN A 522 -26.95 8.70 -23.48
N ARG A 523 -25.82 8.54 -22.78
CA ARG A 523 -25.30 9.55 -21.86
C ARG A 523 -25.00 10.90 -22.53
N ASN A 524 -24.70 10.90 -23.83
CA ASN A 524 -24.34 12.09 -24.60
C ASN A 524 -25.54 12.75 -25.29
N ASP A 525 -26.76 12.24 -25.10
CA ASP A 525 -27.95 12.86 -25.68
C ASP A 525 -28.21 14.22 -25.03
N LYS A 526 -28.45 15.23 -25.88
CA LYS A 526 -28.76 16.60 -25.42
C LYS A 526 -30.15 16.72 -24.82
N GLU A 527 -31.04 15.82 -25.21
CA GLU A 527 -32.43 15.84 -24.80
C GLU A 527 -33.00 14.42 -24.78
N ILE A 528 -33.41 13.96 -23.60
CA ILE A 528 -34.05 12.67 -23.34
C ILE A 528 -35.46 12.97 -22.82
N PRO A 529 -36.53 12.56 -23.54
CA PRO A 529 -37.89 12.75 -23.07
C PRO A 529 -38.17 11.92 -21.82
N LEU A 530 -38.82 12.51 -20.83
CA LEU A 530 -39.14 11.86 -19.56
C LEU A 530 -40.56 11.30 -19.58
N SER A 531 -40.70 9.99 -19.37
CA SER A 531 -41.99 9.37 -19.10
C SER A 531 -42.59 9.86 -17.77
N THR A 532 -43.90 9.70 -17.59
CA THR A 532 -44.58 10.04 -16.32
C THR A 532 -43.96 9.30 -15.13
N GLN A 533 -43.53 8.05 -15.33
CA GLN A 533 -42.89 7.22 -14.32
C GLN A 533 -41.49 7.73 -13.96
N ILE A 534 -40.67 8.13 -14.95
CA ILE A 534 -39.36 8.76 -14.70
C ILE A 534 -39.52 10.13 -14.03
N GLN A 535 -40.50 10.94 -14.44
CA GLN A 535 -40.82 12.22 -13.78
C GLN A 535 -41.17 12.02 -12.30
N LYS A 536 -41.97 10.98 -11.99
CA LYS A 536 -42.30 10.60 -10.62
C LYS A 536 -41.07 10.12 -9.83
N LEU A 537 -40.21 9.30 -10.45
CA LEU A 537 -38.98 8.80 -9.84
C LEU A 537 -38.04 9.95 -9.45
N PHE A 538 -37.78 10.89 -10.36
CA PHE A 538 -36.94 12.07 -10.11
C PHE A 538 -37.65 13.21 -9.36
N LYS A 539 -38.96 13.08 -9.11
CA LYS A 539 -39.81 14.14 -8.51
C LYS A 539 -39.68 15.47 -9.24
N THR A 540 -39.80 15.43 -10.56
CA THR A 540 -39.67 16.59 -11.46
C THR A 540 -40.89 16.75 -12.36
N THR A 541 -41.15 17.98 -12.81
CA THR A 541 -42.20 18.31 -13.79
C THR A 541 -41.66 18.59 -15.19
N ARG A 542 -40.33 18.51 -15.36
CA ARG A 542 -39.67 18.68 -16.66
C ARG A 542 -40.13 17.59 -17.64
N GLN A 543 -40.27 17.96 -18.91
CA GLN A 543 -40.65 17.02 -19.98
C GLN A 543 -39.44 16.32 -20.61
N SER A 544 -38.25 16.92 -20.52
CA SER A 544 -36.99 16.36 -21.00
C SER A 544 -35.80 16.80 -20.14
N MET A 545 -34.69 16.07 -20.21
CA MET A 545 -33.40 16.38 -19.58
C MET A 545 -32.25 16.01 -20.53
N SER A 546 -31.10 16.66 -20.40
CA SER A 546 -29.88 16.13 -21.03
C SER A 546 -29.41 14.85 -20.33
N GLY A 547 -28.56 14.06 -20.98
CA GLY A 547 -27.93 12.90 -20.35
C GLY A 547 -27.13 13.28 -19.10
N GLU A 548 -26.45 14.43 -19.10
CA GLU A 548 -25.70 14.92 -17.93
C GLU A 548 -26.64 15.28 -16.76
N GLU A 549 -27.73 16.00 -17.03
CA GLU A 549 -28.76 16.33 -16.03
C GLU A 549 -29.42 15.07 -15.46
N MET A 550 -29.67 14.07 -16.31
CA MET A 550 -30.23 12.80 -15.90
C MET A 550 -29.29 12.02 -14.98
N VAL A 551 -27.98 12.01 -15.24
CA VAL A 551 -26.99 11.39 -14.32
C VAL A 551 -27.01 12.10 -12.96
N GLN A 552 -27.02 13.44 -12.93
CA GLN A 552 -27.14 14.19 -11.68
C GLN A 552 -28.44 13.84 -10.94
N ALA A 553 -29.57 13.74 -11.64
CA ALA A 553 -30.86 13.38 -11.06
C ALA A 553 -30.85 11.96 -10.46
N ILE A 554 -30.19 11.00 -11.12
CA ILE A 554 -30.00 9.63 -10.62
C ILE A 554 -29.21 9.65 -9.31
N LEU A 555 -28.08 10.37 -9.26
CA LEU A 555 -27.25 10.45 -8.05
C LEU A 555 -27.99 11.09 -6.85
N LYS A 556 -29.00 11.93 -7.10
CA LYS A 556 -29.82 12.59 -6.07
C LYS A 556 -31.04 11.77 -5.64
N LEU A 557 -31.21 10.54 -6.15
CA LEU A 557 -32.31 9.67 -5.77
C LEU A 557 -32.22 9.23 -4.31
N LYS A 558 -33.38 9.15 -3.66
CA LYS A 558 -33.50 8.52 -2.34
C LYS A 558 -33.64 7.01 -2.54
N VAL A 559 -32.57 6.27 -2.27
CA VAL A 559 -32.49 4.81 -2.39
C VAL A 559 -31.74 4.21 -1.20
N ASP A 560 -31.88 2.91 -0.99
CA ASP A 560 -31.22 2.21 0.11
C ASP A 560 -29.71 2.14 -0.09
N MET A 561 -29.26 1.90 -1.34
CA MET A 561 -27.83 1.79 -1.66
C MET A 561 -27.46 2.51 -2.97
N PHE A 562 -26.40 3.30 -2.91
CA PHE A 562 -25.62 3.72 -4.07
C PHE A 562 -24.39 2.81 -4.22
N PHE A 563 -24.35 1.99 -5.27
CA PHE A 563 -23.20 1.14 -5.60
C PHE A 563 -22.31 1.79 -6.66
N ASN A 564 -21.10 2.19 -6.30
CA ASN A 564 -20.09 2.62 -7.26
C ASN A 564 -19.25 1.41 -7.72
N GLY A 565 -19.48 0.93 -8.93
CA GLY A 565 -18.67 -0.11 -9.58
C GLY A 565 -17.77 0.41 -10.71
N GLY A 566 -17.68 1.73 -10.87
CA GLY A 566 -16.91 2.41 -11.92
C GLY A 566 -15.69 3.16 -11.38
N VAL A 567 -15.00 3.86 -12.27
CA VAL A 567 -13.88 4.76 -11.91
C VAL A 567 -14.28 6.18 -12.28
N GLY A 568 -14.02 7.11 -11.37
CA GLY A 568 -14.33 8.53 -11.54
C GLY A 568 -14.93 9.15 -10.29
N THR A 569 -14.80 10.46 -10.15
CA THR A 569 -15.28 11.21 -8.99
C THR A 569 -16.62 11.87 -9.31
N TYR A 570 -17.68 11.26 -8.77
CA TYR A 570 -19.09 11.64 -8.98
C TYR A 570 -19.63 12.53 -7.87
N VAL A 571 -18.98 12.54 -6.70
CA VAL A 571 -19.41 13.33 -5.55
C VAL A 571 -18.21 14.07 -4.95
N LYS A 572 -18.36 15.38 -4.74
CA LYS A 572 -17.40 16.25 -4.04
C LYS A 572 -18.04 16.87 -2.81
N ALA A 573 -17.24 17.45 -1.91
CA ALA A 573 -17.79 18.29 -0.86
C ALA A 573 -18.36 19.59 -1.45
N SER A 574 -19.36 20.16 -0.78
CA SER A 574 -20.05 21.38 -1.20
C SER A 574 -19.11 22.60 -1.29
N TRP A 575 -18.03 22.63 -0.51
CA TRP A 575 -17.01 23.68 -0.54
C TRP A 575 -15.84 23.40 -1.48
N GLU A 576 -15.78 22.23 -2.12
CA GLU A 576 -14.75 21.94 -3.14
C GLU A 576 -15.14 22.56 -4.49
N SER A 577 -14.17 23.13 -5.21
CA SER A 577 -14.37 23.54 -6.59
C SER A 577 -14.27 22.35 -7.52
N ASN A 578 -15.13 22.29 -8.55
CA ASN A 578 -15.02 21.28 -9.61
C ASN A 578 -13.67 21.34 -10.34
N LEU A 579 -13.07 22.53 -10.46
CA LEU A 579 -11.78 22.76 -11.11
C LEU A 579 -10.60 22.11 -10.37
N ASP A 580 -10.71 21.97 -9.03
CA ASP A 580 -9.66 21.42 -8.18
C ASP A 580 -9.72 19.87 -8.13
N VAL A 581 -10.82 19.28 -8.59
CA VAL A 581 -11.00 17.82 -8.65
C VAL A 581 -10.43 17.29 -9.97
N GLY A 582 -9.42 16.44 -9.89
CA GLY A 582 -8.64 15.98 -11.06
C GLY A 582 -9.39 15.15 -12.13
N ASP A 583 -10.67 14.83 -11.95
CA ASP A 583 -11.48 14.06 -12.90
C ASP A 583 -12.33 14.98 -13.80
N LYS A 584 -11.75 15.47 -14.90
CA LYS A 584 -12.46 16.34 -15.84
C LYS A 584 -13.60 15.63 -16.60
N ALA A 585 -13.52 14.31 -16.79
CA ALA A 585 -14.49 13.57 -17.60
C ALA A 585 -15.88 13.51 -16.94
N ASN A 586 -15.94 13.59 -15.62
CA ASN A 586 -17.20 13.58 -14.86
C ASN A 586 -17.53 14.94 -14.24
N GLU A 587 -16.84 16.02 -14.63
CA GLU A 587 -17.04 17.36 -14.08
C GLU A 587 -18.51 17.83 -14.17
N ASN A 588 -19.13 17.67 -15.34
CA ASN A 588 -20.51 18.11 -15.59
C ASN A 588 -21.58 17.26 -14.90
N VAL A 589 -21.26 16.04 -14.46
CA VAL A 589 -22.23 15.14 -13.80
C VAL A 589 -22.03 15.05 -12.29
N ARG A 590 -20.97 15.70 -11.77
CA ARG A 590 -20.62 15.66 -10.36
C ARG A 590 -21.64 16.43 -9.52
N ILE A 591 -22.03 15.85 -8.39
CA ILE A 591 -22.92 16.48 -7.42
C ILE A 591 -22.19 16.78 -6.11
N ASP A 592 -22.79 17.62 -5.28
CA ASP A 592 -22.30 17.85 -3.92
C ASP A 592 -22.76 16.72 -2.99
N ALA A 593 -21.95 16.41 -1.98
CA ALA A 593 -22.26 15.41 -0.96
C ALA A 593 -23.57 15.73 -0.22
N SER A 594 -23.90 17.01 -0.05
CA SER A 594 -25.16 17.48 0.54
C SER A 594 -26.41 17.21 -0.32
N GLU A 595 -26.23 16.89 -1.60
CA GLU A 595 -27.34 16.56 -2.51
C GLU A 595 -27.59 15.05 -2.62
N LEU A 596 -26.66 14.23 -2.13
CA LEU A 596 -26.77 12.77 -2.16
C LEU A 596 -27.80 12.29 -1.15
N LYS A 597 -28.79 11.52 -1.62
CA LYS A 597 -29.91 11.03 -0.79
C LYS A 597 -29.97 9.52 -0.65
N ALA A 598 -28.99 8.81 -1.21
CA ALA A 598 -28.79 7.40 -0.89
C ALA A 598 -28.66 7.27 0.63
N ARG A 599 -29.12 6.17 1.21
CA ARG A 599 -28.92 5.88 2.64
C ARG A 599 -27.51 5.36 2.89
N THR A 600 -27.07 4.42 2.06
CA THR A 600 -25.76 3.77 2.14
C THR A 600 -25.01 3.90 0.82
N VAL A 601 -23.69 4.06 0.89
CA VAL A 601 -22.78 4.05 -0.26
C VAL A 601 -21.85 2.84 -0.18
N CYS A 602 -21.73 2.12 -1.28
CA CYS A 602 -20.81 1.01 -1.45
C CYS A 602 -19.78 1.34 -2.54
N GLU A 603 -18.52 1.53 -2.15
CA GLU A 603 -17.45 1.87 -3.07
C GLU A 603 -16.67 0.63 -3.53
N GLY A 604 -17.23 -0.11 -4.49
CA GLY A 604 -16.52 -1.21 -5.16
C GLY A 604 -15.44 -0.73 -6.13
N GLY A 605 -15.67 0.42 -6.78
CA GLY A 605 -14.71 1.15 -7.61
C GLY A 605 -13.76 2.03 -6.79
N ASN A 606 -12.77 2.64 -7.44
CA ASN A 606 -11.86 3.58 -6.77
C ASN A 606 -12.29 5.03 -7.07
N LEU A 607 -12.08 5.94 -6.10
CA LEU A 607 -12.21 7.39 -6.25
C LEU A 607 -13.62 7.89 -6.64
N GLY A 608 -14.67 7.17 -6.23
CA GLY A 608 -16.08 7.59 -6.42
C GLY A 608 -16.38 8.96 -5.81
N PHE A 609 -15.79 9.18 -4.64
CA PHE A 609 -15.94 10.37 -3.81
C PHE A 609 -14.57 11.01 -3.56
N THR A 610 -14.52 12.33 -3.41
CA THR A 610 -13.38 12.97 -2.75
C THR A 610 -13.38 12.59 -1.26
N LEU A 611 -12.24 12.66 -0.56
CA LEU A 611 -12.22 12.40 0.88
C LEU A 611 -13.09 13.41 1.66
N PRO A 612 -13.05 14.73 1.37
CA PRO A 612 -13.98 15.69 1.94
C PRO A 612 -15.46 15.34 1.73
N ALA A 613 -15.84 14.84 0.54
CA ALA A 613 -17.22 14.41 0.27
C ALA A 613 -17.67 13.28 1.19
N ARG A 614 -16.79 12.29 1.45
CA ARG A 614 -17.09 11.20 2.38
C ARG A 614 -17.33 11.72 3.79
N ILE A 615 -16.50 12.67 4.23
CA ILE A 615 -16.63 13.30 5.56
C ILE A 615 -17.96 14.07 5.63
N GLU A 616 -18.25 14.94 4.66
CA GLU A 616 -19.48 15.73 4.63
C GLU A 616 -20.73 14.84 4.63
N TYR A 617 -20.76 13.82 3.77
CA TYR A 617 -21.88 12.90 3.66
C TYR A 617 -22.07 12.08 4.96
N ALA A 618 -20.98 11.60 5.57
CA ALA A 618 -21.04 10.89 6.84
C ALA A 618 -21.56 11.76 8.00
N LYS A 619 -21.17 13.04 8.05
CA LYS A 619 -21.66 13.99 9.07
C LYS A 619 -23.16 14.25 8.97
N GLN A 620 -23.73 14.12 7.78
CA GLN A 620 -25.16 14.29 7.53
C GLN A 620 -25.96 12.99 7.78
N GLY A 621 -25.34 11.97 8.37
CA GLY A 621 -25.97 10.69 8.68
C GLY A 621 -25.91 9.65 7.55
N GLY A 622 -25.16 9.92 6.46
CA GLY A 622 -24.95 8.96 5.38
C GLY A 622 -23.99 7.83 5.75
N PHE A 623 -24.33 6.58 5.42
CA PHE A 623 -23.46 5.45 5.72
C PHE A 623 -22.43 5.23 4.60
N ILE A 624 -21.17 5.55 4.89
CA ILE A 624 -20.05 5.41 3.93
C ILE A 624 -18.75 5.03 4.65
N ASN A 625 -17.98 4.13 4.05
CA ASN A 625 -16.60 3.84 4.43
C ASN A 625 -15.61 4.44 3.40
N LEU A 626 -14.32 4.20 3.56
CA LEU A 626 -13.35 4.47 2.49
C LEU A 626 -13.43 3.37 1.42
N ASP A 627 -13.20 3.73 0.16
CA ASP A 627 -13.02 2.76 -0.94
C ASP A 627 -11.92 1.73 -0.64
N ALA A 628 -10.83 2.15 0.00
CA ALA A 628 -9.73 1.30 0.44
C ALA A 628 -10.12 0.26 1.50
N ILE A 629 -11.25 0.44 2.19
CA ILE A 629 -11.83 -0.56 3.11
C ILE A 629 -12.74 -1.51 2.32
N ASP A 630 -13.70 -0.95 1.57
CA ASP A 630 -14.72 -1.71 0.85
C ASP A 630 -14.11 -2.61 -0.25
N ASN A 631 -13.29 -2.05 -1.15
CA ASN A 631 -12.75 -2.78 -2.30
C ASN A 631 -11.42 -3.52 -2.05
N SER A 632 -11.03 -3.65 -0.77
CA SER A 632 -9.75 -4.25 -0.35
C SER A 632 -9.59 -5.74 -0.66
N ALA A 633 -10.70 -6.45 -0.90
CA ALA A 633 -10.69 -7.89 -1.18
C ALA A 633 -9.86 -8.27 -2.41
N GLY A 634 -9.86 -7.42 -3.45
CA GLY A 634 -9.05 -7.65 -4.63
C GLY A 634 -7.56 -7.72 -4.29
N VAL A 635 -7.02 -6.68 -3.65
CA VAL A 635 -5.58 -6.65 -3.35
C VAL A 635 -5.16 -7.76 -2.38
N ASN A 636 -6.03 -8.09 -1.42
CA ASN A 636 -5.83 -9.16 -0.44
C ASN A 636 -5.80 -10.56 -1.09
N THR A 637 -6.70 -10.83 -2.04
CA THR A 637 -6.72 -12.10 -2.78
C THR A 637 -5.42 -12.34 -3.55
N SER A 638 -4.91 -11.29 -4.21
CA SER A 638 -3.64 -11.39 -4.91
C SER A 638 -2.44 -11.55 -3.97
N ASP A 639 -2.51 -11.01 -2.75
CA ASP A 639 -1.45 -11.21 -1.75
C ASP A 639 -1.37 -12.68 -1.33
N HIS A 640 -2.53 -13.31 -1.05
CA HIS A 640 -2.60 -14.75 -0.79
C HIS A 640 -2.11 -15.58 -1.99
N GLU A 641 -2.48 -15.20 -3.22
CA GLU A 641 -2.01 -15.87 -4.43
C GLU A 641 -0.48 -15.88 -4.53
N VAL A 642 0.17 -14.73 -4.33
CA VAL A 642 1.64 -14.59 -4.41
C VAL A 642 2.33 -15.47 -3.38
N ASN A 643 1.88 -15.47 -2.13
CA ASN A 643 2.49 -16.27 -1.06
C ASN A 643 2.27 -17.79 -1.23
N LEU A 644 1.10 -18.19 -1.74
CA LEU A 644 0.85 -19.59 -2.14
C LEU A 644 1.81 -20.00 -3.28
N LYS A 645 1.96 -19.15 -4.31
CA LYS A 645 2.88 -19.41 -5.42
C LYS A 645 4.33 -19.49 -4.96
N ILE A 646 4.77 -18.63 -4.04
CA ILE A 646 6.14 -18.68 -3.47
C ILE A 646 6.38 -20.03 -2.79
N THR A 647 5.44 -20.47 -1.96
CA THR A 647 5.53 -21.77 -1.26
C THR A 647 5.60 -22.93 -2.25
N LEU A 648 4.69 -22.94 -3.23
CA LEU A 648 4.61 -23.97 -4.25
C LEU A 648 5.82 -23.99 -5.20
N ALA A 649 6.34 -22.82 -5.58
CA ALA A 649 7.54 -22.70 -6.42
C ALA A 649 8.78 -23.29 -5.73
N SER A 650 8.86 -23.20 -4.39
CA SER A 650 9.90 -23.87 -3.61
C SER A 650 9.87 -25.38 -3.78
N LEU A 651 8.68 -26.00 -3.70
CA LEU A 651 8.49 -27.45 -3.90
C LEU A 651 8.84 -27.88 -5.33
N THR A 652 8.45 -27.09 -6.32
CA THR A 652 8.77 -27.38 -7.73
C THR A 652 10.27 -27.33 -7.98
N ARG A 653 11.00 -26.36 -7.40
CA ARG A 653 12.49 -26.33 -7.49
C ARG A 653 13.15 -27.54 -6.86
N LYS A 654 12.59 -28.06 -5.76
CA LYS A 654 13.04 -29.31 -5.11
C LYS A 654 12.66 -30.58 -5.89
N GLY A 655 11.95 -30.47 -7.02
CA GLY A 655 11.45 -31.61 -7.80
C GLY A 655 10.33 -32.40 -7.12
N GLN A 656 9.70 -31.83 -6.09
CA GLN A 656 8.65 -32.50 -5.30
C GLN A 656 7.25 -32.27 -5.87
N LEU A 657 7.08 -31.30 -6.76
CA LEU A 657 5.82 -30.95 -7.39
C LEU A 657 6.03 -30.57 -8.86
N ASP A 658 5.33 -31.23 -9.79
CA ASP A 658 5.34 -30.84 -11.19
C ASP A 658 4.45 -29.60 -11.45
N GLU A 659 4.64 -28.97 -12.62
CA GLU A 659 3.96 -27.71 -12.96
C GLU A 659 2.43 -27.84 -13.01
N LYS A 660 1.92 -29.00 -13.44
CA LYS A 660 0.47 -29.24 -13.50
C LYS A 660 -0.11 -29.34 -12.09
N SER A 661 0.49 -30.15 -11.23
CA SER A 661 0.10 -30.35 -9.84
C SER A 661 0.23 -29.05 -9.04
N ARG A 662 1.21 -28.19 -9.38
CA ARG A 662 1.39 -26.84 -8.83
C ARG A 662 0.17 -25.97 -9.10
N LEU A 663 -0.25 -25.86 -10.37
CA LEU A 663 -1.41 -25.05 -10.77
C LEU A 663 -2.71 -25.61 -10.20
N ASP A 664 -2.90 -26.92 -10.25
CA ASP A 664 -4.07 -27.59 -9.68
C ASP A 664 -4.15 -27.29 -8.18
N THR A 665 -3.06 -27.46 -7.43
CA THR A 665 -3.04 -27.18 -5.98
C THR A 665 -3.41 -25.73 -5.66
N LEU A 666 -2.89 -24.76 -6.44
CA LEU A 666 -3.21 -23.34 -6.28
C LEU A 666 -4.72 -23.08 -6.50
N GLN A 667 -5.30 -23.62 -7.57
CA GLN A 667 -6.71 -23.43 -7.90
C GLN A 667 -7.64 -24.05 -6.84
N HIS A 668 -7.28 -25.21 -6.28
CA HIS A 668 -8.04 -25.82 -5.17
C HIS A 668 -8.09 -24.96 -3.90
N GLN A 669 -7.19 -23.98 -3.73
CA GLN A 669 -7.24 -23.06 -2.59
C GLN A 669 -8.19 -21.87 -2.79
N ALA A 670 -8.67 -21.61 -4.02
CA ALA A 670 -9.37 -20.38 -4.36
C ALA A 670 -10.61 -20.10 -3.48
N GLU A 671 -11.40 -21.13 -3.17
CA GLU A 671 -12.59 -21.00 -2.33
C GLU A 671 -12.24 -20.64 -0.87
N MET A 672 -11.22 -21.30 -0.30
CA MET A 672 -10.78 -21.02 1.07
C MET A 672 -10.13 -19.64 1.19
N VAL A 673 -9.34 -19.23 0.20
CA VAL A 673 -8.79 -17.87 0.11
C VAL A 673 -9.92 -16.85 0.02
N THR A 674 -10.92 -17.08 -0.85
CA THR A 674 -12.09 -16.20 -0.97
C THR A 674 -12.80 -16.02 0.37
N LYS A 675 -13.11 -17.11 1.08
CA LYS A 675 -13.75 -17.04 2.40
C LYS A 675 -12.93 -16.23 3.41
N ARG A 676 -11.61 -16.45 3.46
CA ARG A 676 -10.70 -15.71 4.36
C ARG A 676 -10.66 -14.22 4.06
N VAL A 677 -10.54 -13.85 2.78
CA VAL A 677 -10.53 -12.46 2.33
C VAL A 677 -11.84 -11.76 2.71
N LEU A 678 -12.98 -12.41 2.49
CA LEU A 678 -14.28 -11.85 2.87
C LEU A 678 -14.44 -11.67 4.39
N TRP A 679 -13.88 -12.59 5.19
CA TRP A 679 -13.79 -12.41 6.64
C TRP A 679 -12.91 -11.21 7.01
N THR A 680 -11.81 -10.96 6.29
CA THR A 680 -11.03 -9.73 6.50
C THR A 680 -11.88 -8.48 6.26
N ASN A 681 -12.67 -8.41 5.18
CA ASN A 681 -13.58 -7.29 4.92
C ASN A 681 -14.62 -7.11 6.04
N TYR A 682 -15.21 -8.21 6.50
CA TYR A 682 -16.17 -8.21 7.61
C TYR A 682 -15.56 -7.63 8.89
N HIS A 683 -14.37 -8.11 9.29
CA HIS A 683 -13.71 -7.65 10.52
C HIS A 683 -13.30 -6.19 10.46
N GLN A 684 -12.87 -5.69 9.29
CA GLN A 684 -12.52 -4.27 9.15
C GLN A 684 -13.74 -3.36 9.32
N SER A 685 -14.86 -3.70 8.66
CA SER A 685 -16.08 -2.90 8.78
C SER A 685 -16.66 -2.94 10.20
N LEU A 686 -16.59 -4.11 10.86
CA LEU A 686 -16.95 -4.25 12.28
C LEU A 686 -16.05 -3.42 13.20
N ALA A 687 -14.72 -3.45 13.00
CA ALA A 687 -13.78 -2.68 13.82
C ALA A 687 -14.09 -1.18 13.76
N ILE A 688 -14.44 -0.65 12.58
CA ILE A 688 -14.87 0.75 12.41
C ILE A 688 -16.16 1.03 13.19
N SER A 689 -17.14 0.12 13.18
CA SER A 689 -18.37 0.27 13.95
C SER A 689 -18.14 0.26 15.46
N LEU A 690 -17.25 -0.60 15.95
CA LEU A 690 -16.85 -0.63 17.36
C LEU A 690 -16.11 0.65 17.75
N ASP A 691 -15.17 1.11 16.92
CA ASP A 691 -14.44 2.35 17.17
C ASP A 691 -15.31 3.60 17.06
N TYR A 692 -16.35 3.58 16.22
CA TYR A 692 -17.37 4.64 16.20
C TYR A 692 -18.01 4.79 17.58
N ARG A 693 -18.49 3.70 18.18
CA ARG A 693 -19.05 3.71 19.55
C ARG A 693 -18.01 4.10 20.61
N ARG A 694 -16.78 3.60 20.52
CA ARG A 694 -15.69 4.01 21.44
C ARG A 694 -15.45 5.51 21.37
N SER A 695 -15.45 6.10 20.16
CA SER A 695 -15.24 7.54 19.97
C SER A 695 -16.39 8.39 20.50
N GLN A 696 -17.64 7.89 20.46
CA GLN A 696 -18.79 8.53 21.10
C GLN A 696 -18.65 8.58 22.63
N ASN A 697 -18.08 7.52 23.20
CA ASN A 697 -17.85 7.44 24.64
C ASN A 697 -16.71 8.35 25.08
N ASN A 698 -15.54 8.24 24.43
CA ASN A 698 -14.36 9.05 24.71
C ASN A 698 -13.49 9.24 23.45
N ILE A 699 -13.33 10.50 23.03
CA ILE A 699 -12.53 10.87 21.86
C ILE A 699 -11.04 11.05 22.16
N GLU A 700 -10.66 11.30 23.41
CA GLU A 700 -9.28 11.66 23.79
C GLU A 700 -8.23 10.60 23.35
N PRO A 701 -8.47 9.29 23.53
CA PRO A 701 -7.53 8.29 23.04
C PRO A 701 -7.33 8.34 21.52
N PHE A 702 -8.36 8.71 20.75
CA PHE A 702 -8.25 8.87 19.30
C PHE A 702 -7.41 10.10 18.94
N LEU A 703 -7.52 11.20 19.68
CA LEU A 703 -6.67 12.39 19.51
C LEU A 703 -5.20 12.08 19.80
N LYS A 704 -4.92 11.32 20.88
CA LYS A 704 -3.58 10.81 21.19
C LYS A 704 -3.04 9.97 20.02
N VAL A 705 -3.85 9.09 19.44
CA VAL A 705 -3.47 8.30 18.26
C VAL A 705 -3.19 9.17 17.03
N ILE A 706 -4.04 10.16 16.72
CA ILE A 706 -3.80 11.05 15.56
C ILE A 706 -2.44 11.75 15.70
N SER A 707 -2.15 12.30 16.87
CA SER A 707 -0.88 12.99 17.16
C SER A 707 0.31 12.03 17.14
N LEU A 708 0.14 10.81 17.67
CA LEU A 708 1.15 9.76 17.60
C LEU A 708 1.50 9.40 16.15
N LEU A 709 0.48 9.12 15.32
CA LEU A 709 0.68 8.74 13.92
C LEU A 709 1.35 9.86 13.12
N GLU A 710 0.96 11.13 13.34
CA GLU A 710 1.58 12.28 12.66
C GLU A 710 3.05 12.48 13.03
N ARG A 711 3.44 12.15 14.27
CA ARG A 711 4.84 12.25 14.71
C ARG A 711 5.68 11.05 14.29
N LYS A 712 5.13 9.83 14.35
CA LYS A 712 5.88 8.58 14.20
C LYS A 712 5.84 7.99 12.79
N LEU A 713 4.78 8.25 12.01
CA LEU A 713 4.66 7.76 10.63
C LEU A 713 4.82 8.91 9.63
N PRO A 714 5.94 9.00 8.89
CA PRO A 714 6.16 10.07 7.91
C PRO A 714 5.07 10.15 6.83
N VAL A 715 4.46 9.01 6.50
CA VAL A 715 3.40 8.85 5.48
C VAL A 715 2.04 9.38 5.93
N PHE A 716 1.85 9.61 7.23
CA PHE A 716 0.61 10.12 7.80
C PHE A 716 0.70 11.64 8.04
N SER A 717 -0.30 12.39 7.56
CA SER A 717 -0.42 13.81 7.92
C SER A 717 -1.89 14.23 7.99
N ARG A 718 -2.23 15.04 9.00
CA ARG A 718 -3.59 15.53 9.21
C ARG A 718 -4.14 16.24 7.97
N LYS A 719 -3.31 17.11 7.37
CA LYS A 719 -3.64 17.87 6.15
C LYS A 719 -4.06 16.98 4.98
N ARG A 720 -3.37 15.86 4.75
CA ARG A 720 -3.67 14.95 3.63
C ARG A 720 -5.02 14.26 3.81
N PHE A 721 -5.36 13.89 5.04
CA PHE A 721 -6.58 13.16 5.36
C PHE A 721 -7.74 14.06 5.76
N HIS A 722 -7.59 15.38 5.58
CA HIS A 722 -8.59 16.37 6.00
C HIS A 722 -8.99 16.23 7.48
N ILE A 723 -8.04 15.81 8.31
CA ILE A 723 -8.20 15.80 9.77
C ILE A 723 -7.85 17.21 10.24
N PRO A 724 -8.76 17.93 10.91
CA PRO A 724 -8.49 19.26 11.43
C PRO A 724 -7.48 19.22 12.59
N LYS A 725 -7.01 20.40 12.99
CA LYS A 725 -6.35 20.56 14.29
C LYS A 725 -7.38 20.39 15.41
N ASP A 726 -6.91 20.17 16.63
CA ASP A 726 -7.76 19.83 17.77
C ASP A 726 -8.82 20.90 18.06
N GLU A 727 -8.53 22.19 17.80
CA GLU A 727 -9.49 23.29 18.00
C GLU A 727 -10.72 23.22 17.07
N LYS A 728 -10.64 22.43 15.99
CA LYS A 728 -11.71 22.23 15.01
C LYS A 728 -12.09 20.77 14.86
N ILE A 729 -11.85 19.93 15.87
CA ILE A 729 -12.14 18.49 15.78
C ILE A 729 -13.63 18.21 15.49
N SER A 730 -14.53 19.09 15.90
CA SER A 730 -15.96 19.05 15.56
C SER A 730 -16.24 19.00 14.05
N ASP A 731 -15.28 19.40 13.21
CA ASP A 731 -15.42 19.32 11.76
C ASP A 731 -15.47 17.88 11.24
N ILE A 732 -15.05 16.88 12.04
CA ILE A 732 -15.06 15.45 11.71
C ILE A 732 -15.86 14.60 12.72
N ILE A 733 -16.65 15.24 13.58
CA ILE A 733 -17.58 14.59 14.51
C ILE A 733 -19.00 14.77 13.97
N ASP A 734 -19.81 13.72 14.06
CA ASP A 734 -21.22 13.77 13.67
C ASP A 734 -22.15 14.28 14.80
N GLU A 735 -23.45 14.34 14.53
CA GLU A 735 -24.45 14.80 15.50
C GLU A 735 -24.58 13.89 16.74
N ASN A 736 -24.15 12.62 16.64
CA ASN A 736 -24.19 11.65 17.72
C ASN A 736 -22.87 11.63 18.53
N GLY A 737 -21.96 12.58 18.29
CA GLY A 737 -20.70 12.74 19.02
C GLY A 737 -19.60 11.76 18.62
N GLY A 738 -19.78 10.98 17.55
CA GLY A 738 -18.79 10.01 17.09
C GLY A 738 -17.88 10.57 15.99
N LEU A 739 -16.64 10.10 15.93
CA LEU A 739 -15.77 10.36 14.78
C LEU A 739 -16.35 9.71 13.53
N VAL A 740 -16.45 10.47 12.44
CA VAL A 740 -17.03 9.92 11.20
C VAL A 740 -16.21 8.75 10.66
N ARG A 741 -16.91 7.74 10.15
CA ARG A 741 -16.33 6.47 9.70
C ARG A 741 -15.19 6.60 8.66
N PRO A 742 -15.20 7.55 7.70
CA PRO A 742 -14.07 7.75 6.79
C PRO A 742 -12.76 8.11 7.51
N ILE A 743 -12.82 8.86 8.61
CA ILE A 743 -11.65 9.16 9.43
C ILE A 743 -11.22 7.91 10.20
N LEU A 744 -12.15 7.20 10.83
CA LEU A 744 -11.86 5.95 11.53
C LEU A 744 -11.22 4.90 10.60
N GLY A 745 -11.72 4.73 9.37
CA GLY A 745 -11.12 3.83 8.38
C GLY A 745 -9.69 4.22 7.99
N THR A 746 -9.39 5.53 7.97
CA THR A 746 -8.01 6.02 7.77
C THR A 746 -7.15 5.63 8.97
N LEU A 747 -7.57 5.97 10.18
CA LEU A 747 -6.82 5.68 11.41
C LEU A 747 -6.62 4.18 11.63
N LEU A 748 -7.61 3.35 11.31
CA LEU A 748 -7.51 1.88 11.36
C LEU A 748 -6.36 1.37 10.48
N SER A 749 -6.26 1.88 9.25
CA SER A 749 -5.21 1.49 8.31
C SER A 749 -3.82 1.88 8.83
N TYR A 750 -3.67 3.10 9.35
CA TYR A 750 -2.37 3.59 9.84
C TYR A 750 -1.99 3.02 11.21
N ALA A 751 -2.95 2.67 12.08
CA ALA A 751 -2.68 1.94 13.31
C ALA A 751 -2.14 0.52 13.03
N LYS A 752 -2.66 -0.16 12.00
CA LYS A 752 -2.10 -1.46 11.55
C LYS A 752 -0.69 -1.32 11.01
N ILE A 753 -0.42 -0.29 10.18
CA ILE A 753 0.92 0.00 9.68
C ILE A 753 1.87 0.25 10.84
N PHE A 754 1.45 1.04 11.83
CA PHE A 754 2.23 1.33 13.03
C PHE A 754 2.62 0.06 13.79
N VAL A 755 1.65 -0.79 14.13
CA VAL A 755 1.92 -2.06 14.83
C VAL A 755 2.81 -2.98 13.99
N LYS A 756 2.53 -3.11 12.69
CA LYS A 756 3.32 -3.94 11.77
C LYS A 756 4.79 -3.51 11.74
N GLN A 757 5.07 -2.21 11.70
CA GLN A 757 6.45 -1.70 11.66
C GLN A 757 7.22 -2.06 12.93
N HIS A 758 6.65 -1.81 14.11
CA HIS A 758 7.31 -2.13 15.39
C HIS A 758 7.52 -3.63 15.58
N LEU A 759 6.59 -4.47 15.10
CA LEU A 759 6.79 -5.92 15.09
C LEU A 759 7.97 -6.33 14.21
N LEU A 760 8.07 -5.78 13.00
CA LEU A 760 9.15 -6.07 12.05
C LEU A 760 10.53 -5.61 12.52
N ASP A 761 10.58 -4.50 13.24
CA ASP A 761 11.81 -3.90 13.79
C ASP A 761 12.25 -4.60 15.10
N SER A 762 11.51 -5.62 15.57
CA SER A 762 11.77 -6.35 16.81
C SER A 762 12.11 -7.83 16.62
N ASN A 763 12.51 -8.49 17.72
CA ASN A 763 12.82 -9.92 17.79
C ASN A 763 11.62 -10.80 18.19
N ILE A 764 10.42 -10.23 18.34
CA ILE A 764 9.23 -10.98 18.77
C ILE A 764 8.78 -12.04 17.75
N LEU A 765 9.17 -11.86 16.48
CA LEU A 765 8.78 -12.72 15.36
C LEU A 765 9.62 -14.00 15.28
N GLU A 766 10.70 -14.07 16.05
CA GLU A 766 11.61 -15.19 16.19
C GLU A 766 11.11 -16.19 17.23
N ASP A 767 10.25 -15.76 18.14
CA ASP A 767 9.66 -16.63 19.15
C ASP A 767 8.77 -17.70 18.50
N ALA A 768 8.80 -18.92 19.05
CA ALA A 768 7.99 -20.04 18.54
C ALA A 768 6.49 -19.72 18.49
N PHE A 769 5.98 -18.84 19.37
CA PHE A 769 4.57 -18.46 19.36
C PHE A 769 4.16 -17.67 18.10
N ALA A 770 5.10 -16.95 17.45
CA ALA A 770 4.82 -16.21 16.23
C ALA A 770 4.52 -17.15 15.03
N GLN A 771 5.03 -18.38 15.05
CA GLN A 771 4.84 -19.37 13.98
C GLN A 771 3.37 -19.73 13.76
N GLU A 772 2.55 -19.71 14.80
CA GLU A 772 1.12 -19.96 14.66
C GLU A 772 0.43 -18.90 13.80
N TYR A 773 0.88 -17.64 13.86
CA TYR A 773 0.32 -16.54 13.05
C TYR A 773 0.74 -16.67 11.59
N LEU A 774 1.94 -17.18 11.31
CA LEU A 774 2.37 -17.57 9.98
C LEU A 774 1.45 -18.65 9.39
N LEU A 775 1.23 -19.74 10.12
CA LEU A 775 0.39 -20.84 9.63
C LEU A 775 -1.08 -20.42 9.43
N LYS A 776 -1.59 -19.54 10.30
CA LYS A 776 -2.96 -18.99 10.20
C LYS A 776 -3.21 -18.15 8.96
N TYR A 777 -2.18 -17.61 8.32
CA TYR A 777 -2.28 -16.90 7.05
C TYR A 777 -2.75 -17.84 5.93
N PHE A 778 -2.21 -19.05 5.87
CA PHE A 778 -2.49 -20.02 4.80
C PHE A 778 -3.80 -20.77 5.03
N PRO A 779 -4.47 -21.28 3.97
CA PRO A 779 -5.59 -22.21 4.11
C PRO A 779 -5.20 -23.40 5.01
N LYS A 780 -6.07 -23.80 5.94
CA LYS A 780 -5.73 -24.82 6.97
C LYS A 780 -5.27 -26.15 6.35
N SER A 781 -5.94 -26.62 5.31
CA SER A 781 -5.56 -27.83 4.56
C SER A 781 -4.17 -27.70 3.92
N PHE A 782 -3.89 -26.55 3.30
CA PHE A 782 -2.59 -26.25 2.71
C PHE A 782 -1.49 -26.18 3.78
N ALA A 783 -1.75 -25.48 4.89
CA ALA A 783 -0.82 -25.33 5.99
C ALA A 783 -0.46 -26.66 6.66
N THR A 784 -1.42 -27.58 6.76
CA THR A 784 -1.19 -28.91 7.34
C THR A 784 -0.30 -29.79 6.46
N ILE A 785 -0.40 -29.66 5.14
CA ILE A 785 0.37 -30.48 4.18
C ILE A 785 1.78 -29.92 3.99
N TYR A 786 1.92 -28.58 3.97
CA TYR A 786 3.16 -27.89 3.60
C TYR A 786 3.74 -27.07 4.77
N GLU A 787 3.55 -27.54 6.01
CA GLU A 787 3.98 -26.85 7.22
C GLU A 787 5.48 -26.50 7.18
N ASP A 788 6.31 -27.49 6.86
CA ASP A 788 7.77 -27.35 6.79
C ASP A 788 8.23 -26.33 5.74
N GLU A 789 7.55 -26.24 4.61
CA GLU A 789 7.81 -25.24 3.57
C GLU A 789 7.36 -23.85 4.02
N ILE A 790 6.22 -23.74 4.70
CA ILE A 790 5.70 -22.47 5.20
C ILE A 790 6.58 -21.89 6.30
N LEU A 791 7.11 -22.72 7.22
CA LEU A 791 8.04 -22.28 8.27
C LEU A 791 9.37 -21.73 7.69
N ARG A 792 9.70 -22.10 6.45
CA ARG A 792 10.84 -21.61 5.67
C ARG A 792 10.45 -20.52 4.65
N HIS A 793 9.23 -20.01 4.71
CA HIS A 793 8.76 -19.01 3.78
C HIS A 793 9.64 -17.74 3.86
N PRO A 794 10.14 -17.19 2.74
CA PRO A 794 11.03 -16.03 2.76
C PRO A 794 10.44 -14.79 3.45
N LEU A 795 9.11 -14.65 3.39
CA LEU A 795 8.36 -13.56 4.05
C LEU A 795 7.74 -13.94 5.40
N LYS A 796 8.26 -14.95 6.10
CA LYS A 796 7.65 -15.43 7.35
C LYS A 796 7.48 -14.35 8.42
N ARG A 797 8.43 -13.40 8.49
CA ARG A 797 8.40 -12.27 9.41
C ARG A 797 7.24 -11.33 9.06
N GLU A 798 7.17 -10.93 7.80
CA GLU A 798 6.19 -9.97 7.29
C GLU A 798 4.77 -10.54 7.28
N ILE A 799 4.60 -11.83 6.99
CA ILE A 799 3.31 -12.52 7.15
C ILE A 799 2.87 -12.47 8.61
N SER A 800 3.72 -12.92 9.54
CA SER A 800 3.38 -13.01 10.97
C SER A 800 3.02 -11.63 11.54
N ALA A 801 3.85 -10.62 11.26
CA ALA A 801 3.61 -9.25 11.69
C ALA A 801 2.27 -8.70 11.14
N THR A 802 1.95 -8.97 9.88
CA THR A 802 0.70 -8.52 9.24
C THR A 802 -0.52 -9.20 9.86
N VAL A 803 -0.47 -10.51 10.12
CA VAL A 803 -1.57 -11.25 10.75
C VAL A 803 -1.77 -10.81 12.20
N MET A 804 -0.68 -10.61 12.96
CA MET A 804 -0.72 -10.11 14.34
C MET A 804 -1.31 -8.70 14.40
N ALA A 805 -0.82 -7.76 13.58
CA ALA A 805 -1.30 -6.38 13.55
C ALA A 805 -2.79 -6.30 13.17
N ASN A 806 -3.22 -7.04 12.13
CA ASN A 806 -4.63 -7.10 11.75
C ASN A 806 -5.49 -7.66 12.89
N ARG A 807 -5.04 -8.72 13.57
CA ARG A 807 -5.81 -9.35 14.64
C ARG A 807 -6.02 -8.41 15.82
N ILE A 808 -4.96 -7.75 16.27
CA ILE A 808 -5.01 -6.82 17.41
C ILE A 808 -5.95 -5.67 17.06
N ILE A 809 -5.64 -4.93 16.00
CA ILE A 809 -6.35 -3.69 15.68
C ILE A 809 -7.82 -3.94 15.29
N ASN A 810 -8.15 -5.05 14.61
CA ASN A 810 -9.55 -5.35 14.29
C ASN A 810 -10.39 -5.69 15.54
N SER A 811 -9.77 -6.13 16.64
CA SER A 811 -10.44 -6.53 17.87
C SER A 811 -10.45 -5.38 18.89
N THR A 812 -9.27 -4.91 19.30
CA THR A 812 -9.10 -3.88 20.33
C THR A 812 -9.44 -2.48 19.84
N GLY A 813 -9.38 -2.25 18.52
CA GLY A 813 -9.58 -0.94 17.92
C GLY A 813 -8.31 -0.09 17.81
N ILE A 814 -8.47 1.06 17.18
CA ILE A 814 -7.43 2.06 16.88
C ILE A 814 -6.70 2.54 18.15
N THR A 815 -7.41 2.66 19.27
CA THR A 815 -6.89 3.24 20.51
C THR A 815 -5.90 2.35 21.25
N PHE A 816 -5.68 1.11 20.78
CA PHE A 816 -4.68 0.20 21.33
C PHE A 816 -3.27 0.78 21.36
N ILE A 817 -2.95 1.67 20.41
CA ILE A 817 -1.62 2.30 20.28
C ILE A 817 -1.52 3.63 21.04
N SER A 818 -2.58 4.09 21.71
CA SER A 818 -2.65 5.44 22.30
C SER A 818 -1.65 5.68 23.45
N ASP A 819 -1.24 4.62 24.14
CA ASP A 819 -0.31 4.62 25.27
C ASP A 819 1.14 4.31 24.86
N PHE A 820 1.44 4.26 23.56
CA PHE A 820 2.78 3.94 23.06
C PHE A 820 3.87 4.86 23.63
N GLU A 821 3.60 6.17 23.72
CA GLU A 821 4.59 7.13 24.23
C GLU A 821 4.83 6.99 25.73
N ASP A 822 3.80 6.61 26.48
CA ASP A 822 3.90 6.40 27.92
C ASP A 822 4.66 5.10 28.25
N LEU A 823 4.46 4.06 27.44
CA LEU A 823 5.11 2.75 27.62
C LEU A 823 6.55 2.71 27.11
N GLY A 824 6.82 3.38 25.98
CA GLY A 824 8.03 3.12 25.19
C GLY A 824 7.97 1.80 24.41
N GLU A 825 8.95 1.59 23.54
CA GLU A 825 8.91 0.54 22.51
C GLU A 825 8.94 -0.89 23.09
N ASP A 826 9.88 -1.22 23.97
CA ASP A 826 10.03 -2.57 24.54
C ASP A 826 8.79 -3.01 25.32
N ARG A 827 8.18 -2.08 26.05
CA ARG A 827 6.97 -2.34 26.84
C ARG A 827 5.74 -2.37 25.96
N PHE A 828 5.68 -1.59 24.89
CA PHE A 828 4.63 -1.73 23.89
C PHE A 828 4.67 -3.11 23.19
N LEU A 829 5.85 -3.63 22.87
CA LEU A 829 6.00 -4.99 22.35
C LEU A 829 5.56 -6.05 23.38
N SER A 830 5.87 -5.83 24.65
CA SER A 830 5.38 -6.68 25.76
C SER A 830 3.85 -6.66 25.84
N LYS A 831 3.21 -5.49 25.68
CA LYS A 831 1.74 -5.34 25.62
C LYS A 831 1.13 -6.13 24.47
N ILE A 832 1.72 -6.05 23.27
CA ILE A 832 1.29 -6.84 22.10
C ILE A 832 1.37 -8.34 22.42
N LYS A 833 2.50 -8.81 22.96
CA LYS A 833 2.69 -10.21 23.32
C LYS A 833 1.67 -10.68 24.35
N SER A 834 1.46 -9.91 25.43
CA SER A 834 0.47 -10.18 26.47
C SER A 834 -0.95 -10.29 25.92
N TYR A 835 -1.36 -9.37 25.03
CA TYR A 835 -2.68 -9.40 24.41
C TYR A 835 -2.90 -10.68 23.61
N LEU A 836 -1.91 -11.04 22.78
CA LEU A 836 -1.98 -12.23 21.93
C LEU A 836 -2.03 -13.52 22.75
N ILE A 837 -1.25 -13.61 23.84
CA ILE A 837 -1.29 -14.72 24.78
C ILE A 837 -2.66 -14.82 25.45
N CYS A 838 -3.17 -13.75 26.05
CA CYS A 838 -4.46 -13.75 26.74
C CYS A 838 -5.61 -14.11 25.79
N ASN A 839 -5.60 -13.55 24.58
CA ASN A 839 -6.58 -13.86 23.54
C ASN A 839 -6.59 -15.36 23.15
N GLN A 840 -5.44 -16.02 23.16
CA GLN A 840 -5.34 -17.45 22.87
C GLN A 840 -5.67 -18.32 24.09
N LEU A 841 -5.21 -17.93 25.27
CA LEU A 841 -5.45 -18.59 26.55
C LEU A 841 -6.95 -18.70 26.84
N PHE A 842 -7.69 -17.62 26.65
CA PHE A 842 -9.13 -17.55 26.91
C PHE A 842 -9.98 -18.12 25.77
N GLY A 843 -9.40 -18.53 24.64
CA GLY A 843 -10.17 -19.09 23.52
C GLY A 843 -11.15 -18.11 22.86
N THR A 844 -10.95 -16.80 23.02
CA THR A 844 -11.94 -15.77 22.64
C THR A 844 -12.20 -15.67 21.14
N ASN A 845 -11.33 -16.23 20.30
CA ASN A 845 -11.54 -16.22 18.86
C ASN A 845 -12.78 -17.02 18.44
N ASP A 846 -12.97 -18.19 19.04
CA ASP A 846 -14.09 -19.07 18.71
C ASP A 846 -15.40 -18.43 19.18
N ILE A 847 -15.37 -17.80 20.36
CA ILE A 847 -16.52 -17.06 20.90
C ILE A 847 -16.88 -15.85 20.05
N ARG A 848 -15.90 -15.05 19.58
CA ARG A 848 -16.18 -13.96 18.64
C ARG A 848 -16.85 -14.47 17.38
N TYR A 849 -16.42 -15.60 16.83
CA TYR A 849 -17.09 -16.23 15.67
C TYR A 849 -18.54 -16.64 15.98
N GLU A 850 -18.80 -17.20 17.16
CA GLU A 850 -20.18 -17.52 17.57
C GLU A 850 -21.05 -16.27 17.72
N ILE A 851 -20.49 -15.14 18.19
CA ILE A 851 -21.18 -13.85 18.23
C ILE A 851 -21.51 -13.36 16.81
N TYR A 852 -20.55 -13.44 15.88
CA TYR A 852 -20.78 -13.05 14.47
C TYR A 852 -21.88 -13.90 13.81
N ARG A 853 -22.06 -15.16 14.22
CA ARG A 853 -23.16 -16.02 13.74
C ARG A 853 -24.55 -15.60 14.25
N GLN A 854 -24.62 -14.59 15.11
CA GLN A 854 -25.85 -13.95 15.58
C GLN A 854 -26.24 -12.70 14.78
N ASP A 855 -25.50 -12.37 13.70
CA ASP A 855 -25.93 -11.36 12.72
C ASP A 855 -27.39 -11.61 12.31
N TYR A 856 -28.21 -10.55 12.35
CA TYR A 856 -29.66 -10.54 12.13
C TYR A 856 -30.53 -11.35 13.12
N LYS A 857 -29.95 -12.01 14.14
CA LYS A 857 -30.68 -12.76 15.18
C LYS A 857 -30.82 -11.99 16.48
N ILE A 858 -29.74 -11.35 16.93
CA ILE A 858 -29.75 -10.45 18.07
C ILE A 858 -29.37 -9.04 17.62
N SER A 859 -29.74 -8.03 18.41
CA SER A 859 -29.45 -6.64 18.06
C SER A 859 -27.94 -6.41 17.93
N SER A 860 -27.55 -5.61 16.94
CA SER A 860 -26.16 -5.19 16.73
C SER A 860 -25.57 -4.55 18.00
N SER A 861 -26.39 -3.81 18.75
CA SER A 861 -25.97 -3.26 20.04
C SER A 861 -25.55 -4.32 21.02
N LYS A 862 -26.37 -5.36 21.24
CA LYS A 862 -26.04 -6.42 22.18
C LYS A 862 -24.79 -7.19 21.72
N GLN A 863 -24.61 -7.42 20.42
CA GLN A 863 -23.38 -8.02 19.91
C GLN A 863 -22.15 -7.17 20.24
N TYR A 864 -22.24 -5.85 20.08
CA TYR A 864 -21.10 -4.96 20.33
C TYR A 864 -20.77 -4.89 21.81
N ASP A 865 -21.77 -4.89 22.69
CA ASP A 865 -21.58 -4.95 24.13
C ASP A 865 -20.82 -6.23 24.52
N LEU A 866 -21.23 -7.39 24.00
CA LEU A 866 -20.52 -8.67 24.21
C LEU A 866 -19.07 -8.63 23.69
N LEU A 867 -18.84 -8.02 22.53
CA LEU A 867 -17.49 -7.86 21.99
C LEU A 867 -16.64 -6.92 22.85
N PHE A 868 -17.22 -5.84 23.39
CA PHE A 868 -16.52 -4.94 24.30
C PHE A 868 -16.16 -5.64 25.61
N GLU A 869 -17.08 -6.40 26.21
CA GLU A 869 -16.83 -7.18 27.43
C GLU A 869 -15.65 -8.15 27.24
N ILE A 870 -15.54 -8.81 26.09
CA ILE A 870 -14.40 -9.66 25.73
C ILE A 870 -13.09 -8.85 25.72
N GLU A 871 -13.05 -7.74 24.99
CA GLU A 871 -11.81 -6.96 24.88
C GLU A 871 -11.42 -6.31 26.21
N THR A 872 -12.38 -5.81 26.99
CA THR A 872 -12.15 -5.25 28.33
C THR A 872 -11.53 -6.29 29.26
N THR A 873 -12.02 -7.54 29.22
CA THR A 873 -11.48 -8.63 30.04
C THR A 873 -10.05 -9.00 29.65
N ILE A 874 -9.76 -9.07 28.35
CA ILE A 874 -8.40 -9.31 27.87
C ILE A 874 -7.48 -8.15 28.27
N LEU A 875 -7.90 -6.90 28.05
CA LEU A 875 -7.09 -5.72 28.37
C LEU A 875 -6.84 -5.58 29.87
N PHE A 876 -7.80 -5.95 30.72
CA PHE A 876 -7.58 -6.03 32.17
C PHE A 876 -6.44 -6.99 32.53
N SER A 877 -6.43 -8.20 31.95
CA SER A 877 -5.34 -9.17 32.15
C SER A 877 -4.01 -8.66 31.60
N VAL A 878 -4.04 -7.96 30.46
CA VAL A 878 -2.85 -7.34 29.86
C VAL A 878 -2.29 -6.25 30.76
N ASP A 879 -3.13 -5.38 31.31
CA ASP A 879 -2.70 -4.29 32.20
C ASP A 879 -2.09 -4.84 33.50
N TRP A 880 -2.65 -5.92 34.04
CA TRP A 880 -2.07 -6.66 35.16
C TRP A 880 -0.69 -7.22 34.80
N MET A 881 -0.57 -7.92 33.66
CA MET A 881 0.71 -8.46 33.18
C MET A 881 1.75 -7.36 33.00
N MET A 882 1.36 -6.23 32.43
CA MET A 882 2.25 -5.10 32.26
C MET A 882 2.70 -4.61 33.64
N ARG A 883 1.83 -4.39 34.61
CA ARG A 883 2.26 -3.87 35.93
C ARG A 883 3.14 -4.82 36.72
N HIS A 884 2.87 -6.13 36.69
CA HIS A 884 3.48 -7.08 37.61
C HIS A 884 4.56 -7.97 37.00
N LEU A 885 4.60 -8.11 35.67
CA LEU A 885 5.58 -8.96 34.99
C LEU A 885 6.65 -8.14 34.28
N LEU A 886 7.89 -8.60 34.43
CA LEU A 886 9.01 -8.21 33.60
C LEU A 886 8.86 -8.84 32.20
N THR A 887 9.51 -8.23 31.20
CA THR A 887 9.39 -8.66 29.80
C THR A 887 9.80 -10.12 29.57
N ASP A 888 10.80 -10.61 30.30
CA ASP A 888 11.28 -12.00 30.25
C ASP A 888 10.31 -13.00 30.92
N GLN A 889 9.46 -12.54 31.83
CA GLN A 889 8.43 -13.37 32.48
C GLN A 889 7.19 -13.58 31.59
N ILE A 890 7.02 -12.80 30.51
CA ILE A 890 5.93 -12.95 29.55
C ILE A 890 6.29 -14.07 28.55
N HIS A 891 6.23 -15.30 29.03
CA HIS A 891 6.61 -16.49 28.27
C HIS A 891 5.39 -17.28 27.79
N ALA A 892 5.10 -17.20 26.48
CA ALA A 892 3.88 -17.78 25.88
C ALA A 892 3.72 -19.29 26.14
N PRO A 893 4.74 -20.17 25.97
CA PRO A 893 4.59 -21.60 26.26
C PRO A 893 4.19 -21.90 27.72
N THR A 894 4.68 -21.09 28.67
CA THR A 894 4.37 -21.28 30.10
C THR A 894 2.93 -20.91 30.40
N LEU A 895 2.44 -19.79 29.85
CA LEU A 895 1.09 -19.32 30.11
C LEU A 895 0.03 -20.13 29.33
N LEU A 896 0.32 -20.49 28.07
CA LEU A 896 -0.65 -21.17 27.20
C LEU A 896 -0.92 -22.63 27.58
N ARG A 897 -0.07 -23.27 28.40
CA ARG A 897 -0.30 -24.65 28.87
C ARG A 897 -1.59 -24.78 29.70
N TYR A 898 -1.99 -23.72 30.39
CA TYR A 898 -3.18 -23.69 31.25
C TYR A 898 -4.49 -23.56 30.47
N LYS A 899 -4.45 -23.40 29.13
CA LYS A 899 -5.65 -23.28 28.30
C LYS A 899 -6.62 -24.46 28.48
N ASN A 900 -6.10 -25.69 28.48
CA ASN A 900 -6.93 -26.88 28.61
C ASN A 900 -7.50 -27.03 30.03
N GLU A 901 -6.71 -26.67 31.04
CA GLU A 901 -7.17 -26.66 32.45
C GLU A 901 -8.27 -25.61 32.66
N LEU A 902 -8.11 -24.41 32.09
CA LEU A 902 -9.12 -23.36 32.11
C LEU A 902 -10.43 -23.82 31.43
N SER A 903 -10.33 -24.43 30.24
CA SER A 903 -11.51 -24.98 29.55
C SER A 903 -12.21 -26.04 30.40
N SER A 904 -11.44 -26.92 31.05
CA SER A 904 -11.99 -27.99 31.90
C SER A 904 -12.69 -27.42 33.15
N LEU A 905 -12.17 -26.32 33.71
CA LEU A 905 -12.81 -25.59 34.82
C LEU A 905 -14.15 -24.98 34.39
N MET A 906 -14.21 -24.40 33.19
CA MET A 906 -15.46 -23.85 32.66
C MET A 906 -16.52 -24.91 32.38
N ASP A 907 -16.10 -26.07 31.87
CA ASP A 907 -16.99 -27.18 31.54
C ASP A 907 -17.55 -27.90 32.78
N ALA A 908 -16.93 -27.72 33.95
CA ALA A 908 -17.38 -28.32 35.21
C ALA A 908 -18.53 -27.57 35.89
N THR A 909 -18.91 -26.39 35.39
CA THR A 909 -19.98 -25.55 35.96
C THR A 909 -21.37 -26.09 35.61
N SER A 910 -22.29 -26.09 36.59
CA SER A 910 -23.67 -26.52 36.38
C SER A 910 -24.42 -25.59 35.41
N GLU A 911 -25.21 -26.15 34.51
CA GLU A 911 -26.04 -25.36 33.56
C GLU A 911 -27.08 -24.49 34.27
N ASP A 912 -27.51 -24.86 35.48
CA ASP A 912 -28.49 -24.10 36.27
C ASP A 912 -27.99 -22.71 36.68
N GLU A 913 -26.67 -22.47 36.68
CA GLU A 913 -26.05 -21.19 37.04
C GLU A 913 -25.87 -20.24 35.84
N ILE A 914 -26.02 -20.75 34.60
CA ILE A 914 -25.66 -20.00 33.38
C ILE A 914 -26.82 -19.12 32.92
N VAL A 915 -26.60 -17.80 32.92
CA VAL A 915 -27.54 -16.82 32.37
C VAL A 915 -27.66 -16.97 30.85
N GLN A 916 -28.89 -17.03 30.34
CA GLN A 916 -29.13 -17.10 28.89
C GLN A 916 -29.00 -15.72 28.24
N ILE A 917 -27.93 -15.53 27.46
CA ILE A 917 -27.67 -14.32 26.69
C ILE A 917 -28.15 -14.49 25.24
N VAL A 918 -27.98 -15.69 24.68
CA VAL A 918 -28.48 -16.12 23.37
C VAL A 918 -29.26 -17.43 23.49
N ASP A 919 -30.00 -17.82 22.45
CA ASP A 919 -30.84 -19.03 22.39
C ASP A 919 -30.12 -20.30 22.92
N LYS A 920 -30.90 -21.25 23.47
CA LYS A 920 -30.43 -22.39 24.26
C LYS A 920 -29.32 -23.21 23.59
N ASP A 921 -28.36 -23.67 24.40
CA ASP A 921 -27.14 -24.43 24.03
C ASP A 921 -26.10 -23.68 23.19
N SER A 922 -25.77 -22.44 23.58
CA SER A 922 -24.67 -21.69 22.98
C SER A 922 -23.42 -21.62 23.87
N PRO A 923 -22.20 -21.89 23.32
CA PRO A 923 -20.93 -21.64 24.00
C PRO A 923 -20.76 -20.22 24.54
N ILE A 924 -21.48 -19.24 23.96
CA ILE A 924 -21.50 -17.84 24.41
C ILE A 924 -21.96 -17.76 25.87
N ASN A 925 -23.07 -18.40 26.22
CA ASN A 925 -23.68 -18.26 27.55
C ASN A 925 -22.70 -18.72 28.65
N ARG A 926 -22.07 -19.89 28.47
CA ARG A 926 -21.07 -20.42 29.40
C ARG A 926 -19.83 -19.52 29.47
N PHE A 927 -19.36 -19.04 28.32
CA PHE A 927 -18.17 -18.19 28.28
C PHE A 927 -18.37 -16.88 29.06
N PHE A 928 -19.49 -16.20 28.85
CA PHE A 928 -19.78 -14.93 29.53
C PHE A 928 -20.06 -15.09 31.02
N TYR A 929 -20.62 -16.24 31.46
CA TYR A 929 -20.68 -16.57 32.88
C TYR A 929 -19.30 -16.59 33.54
N HIS A 930 -18.30 -17.13 32.84
CA HIS A 930 -16.94 -17.25 33.36
C HIS A 930 -16.06 -16.00 33.14
N LEU A 931 -16.48 -15.08 32.30
CA LEU A 931 -15.68 -13.94 31.85
C LEU A 931 -15.17 -13.05 33.00
N PRO A 932 -15.97 -12.72 34.03
CA PRO A 932 -15.47 -11.99 35.20
C PRO A 932 -14.28 -12.63 35.90
N TYR A 933 -14.28 -13.97 36.01
CA TYR A 933 -13.20 -14.71 36.67
C TYR A 933 -11.95 -14.82 35.77
N MET A 934 -12.13 -14.77 34.44
CA MET A 934 -11.01 -14.76 33.50
C MET A 934 -10.09 -13.56 33.69
N LYS A 935 -10.62 -12.40 34.14
CA LYS A 935 -9.85 -11.18 34.47
C LYS A 935 -8.64 -11.46 35.37
N PHE A 936 -8.74 -12.46 36.26
CA PHE A 936 -7.72 -12.79 37.26
C PHE A 936 -6.94 -14.08 36.94
N THR A 937 -7.16 -14.70 35.78
CA THR A 937 -6.53 -15.99 35.44
C THR A 937 -5.02 -15.91 35.41
N ILE A 938 -4.44 -14.82 34.88
CA ILE A 938 -2.98 -14.66 34.88
C ILE A 938 -2.44 -14.56 36.31
N ALA A 939 -3.10 -13.78 37.17
CA ALA A 939 -2.72 -13.69 38.58
C ALA A 939 -2.80 -15.07 39.28
N ALA A 940 -3.84 -15.86 38.98
CA ALA A 940 -3.98 -17.23 39.48
C ALA A 940 -2.82 -18.14 39.03
N ILE A 941 -2.41 -18.06 37.75
CA ILE A 941 -1.27 -18.83 37.23
C ILE A 941 0.02 -18.45 37.97
N ILE A 942 0.28 -17.15 38.16
CA ILE A 942 1.49 -16.69 38.84
C ILE A 942 1.49 -17.09 40.32
N LEU A 943 0.35 -16.99 41.02
CA LEU A 943 0.24 -17.46 42.41
C LEU A 943 0.45 -18.97 42.53
N HIS A 944 -0.09 -19.73 41.58
CA HIS A 944 0.13 -21.18 41.48
C HIS A 944 1.62 -21.50 41.34
N GLU A 945 2.33 -20.82 40.43
CA GLU A 945 3.77 -21.04 40.22
C GLU A 945 4.60 -20.63 41.43
N LYS A 946 4.27 -19.50 42.06
CA LYS A 946 4.97 -18.97 43.25
C LYS A 946 4.81 -19.85 44.49
N ASN A 947 3.62 -20.43 44.69
CA ASN A 947 3.28 -21.18 45.90
C ASN A 947 3.36 -22.71 45.73
N HIS A 948 3.71 -23.21 44.54
CA HIS A 948 3.76 -24.63 44.21
C HIS A 948 2.46 -25.40 44.56
N ARG A 949 1.31 -24.74 44.39
CA ARG A 949 -0.03 -25.35 44.58
C ARG A 949 -0.56 -25.90 43.27
N ARG A 950 -1.76 -26.48 43.23
CA ARG A 950 -2.40 -26.82 41.94
C ARG A 950 -3.12 -25.59 41.37
N PHE A 951 -3.12 -25.44 40.05
CA PHE A 951 -3.75 -24.28 39.40
C PHE A 951 -5.26 -24.25 39.65
N ASP A 952 -5.93 -25.40 39.64
CA ASP A 952 -7.38 -25.46 39.91
C ASP A 952 -7.73 -25.04 41.34
N GLU A 953 -6.87 -25.28 42.33
CA GLU A 953 -7.06 -24.81 43.70
C GLU A 953 -6.95 -23.28 43.77
N THR A 954 -5.93 -22.69 43.14
CA THR A 954 -5.73 -21.24 43.12
C THR A 954 -6.81 -20.50 42.31
N ALA A 955 -7.25 -21.07 41.20
CA ALA A 955 -8.31 -20.49 40.37
C ALA A 955 -9.66 -20.51 41.09
N LYS A 956 -10.01 -21.64 41.74
CA LYS A 956 -11.24 -21.75 42.56
C LYS A 956 -11.22 -20.80 43.75
N LEU A 957 -10.07 -20.63 44.41
CA LEU A 957 -9.93 -19.66 45.49
C LEU A 957 -10.20 -18.23 45.01
N MET A 958 -9.59 -17.82 43.89
CA MET A 958 -9.84 -16.50 43.32
C MET A 958 -11.30 -16.32 42.91
N HIS A 959 -11.91 -17.33 42.30
CA HIS A 959 -13.35 -17.31 42.00
C HIS A 959 -14.17 -17.10 43.28
N ALA A 960 -13.91 -17.85 44.34
CA ALA A 960 -14.60 -17.70 45.62
C ALA A 960 -14.43 -16.29 46.21
N ILE A 961 -13.21 -15.72 46.17
CA ILE A 961 -12.95 -14.34 46.62
C ILE A 961 -13.74 -13.32 45.77
N ILE A 962 -13.72 -13.46 44.45
CA ILE A 962 -14.42 -12.56 43.52
C ILE A 962 -15.92 -12.55 43.82
N LYS A 963 -16.50 -13.73 44.09
CA LYS A 963 -17.92 -13.91 44.40
C LYS A 963 -18.28 -13.39 45.79
N GLU A 964 -17.52 -13.77 46.82
CA GLU A 964 -17.83 -13.44 48.22
C GLU A 964 -17.65 -11.94 48.53
N LEU A 965 -16.73 -11.25 47.82
CA LEU A 965 -16.44 -9.83 48.02
C LEU A 965 -17.08 -8.92 46.96
N HIS A 966 -18.01 -9.43 46.15
CA HIS A 966 -18.72 -8.68 45.11
C HIS A 966 -17.81 -7.91 44.15
N ILE A 967 -16.66 -8.50 43.79
CA ILE A 967 -15.62 -7.83 43.00
C ILE A 967 -16.11 -7.50 41.59
N ASN A 968 -16.93 -8.37 41.00
CA ASN A 968 -17.45 -8.15 39.65
C ASN A 968 -18.38 -6.93 39.62
N GLU A 969 -19.27 -6.80 40.58
CA GLU A 969 -20.21 -5.69 40.73
C GLU A 969 -19.48 -4.35 40.90
N ILE A 970 -18.40 -4.34 41.70
CA ILE A 970 -17.55 -3.14 41.85
C ILE A 970 -16.87 -2.78 40.52
N LEU A 971 -16.32 -3.77 39.81
CA LEU A 971 -15.66 -3.54 38.52
C LEU A 971 -16.64 -3.07 37.44
N GLU A 972 -17.85 -3.64 37.38
CA GLU A 972 -18.91 -3.23 36.45
C GLU A 972 -19.33 -1.79 36.72
N SER A 973 -19.54 -1.42 37.99
CA SER A 973 -19.84 -0.03 38.36
C SER A 973 -18.72 0.94 37.98
N LEU A 974 -17.45 0.56 38.19
CA LEU A 974 -16.31 1.36 37.71
C LEU A 974 -16.34 1.50 36.20
N GLU A 975 -16.53 0.40 35.47
CA GLU A 975 -16.54 0.39 34.01
C GLU A 975 -17.65 1.27 33.43
N ASN A 976 -18.85 1.22 34.03
CA ASN A 976 -20.02 2.02 33.64
C ASN A 976 -19.93 3.50 34.05
N PHE A 977 -19.06 3.85 35.00
CA PHE A 977 -18.84 5.25 35.37
C PHE A 977 -18.22 6.03 34.19
N ARG A 978 -18.92 7.09 33.75
CA ARG A 978 -18.47 7.97 32.66
C ARG A 978 -17.65 9.13 33.22
N SER A 979 -16.33 9.05 33.04
CA SER A 979 -15.40 10.10 33.43
C SER A 979 -15.63 11.40 32.64
N LYS A 980 -15.57 12.53 33.34
CA LYS A 980 -15.76 13.88 32.78
C LYS A 980 -14.43 14.55 32.39
N ASN A 981 -13.32 14.11 32.96
CA ASN A 981 -11.99 14.66 32.76
C ASN A 981 -10.90 13.58 32.92
N GLU A 982 -9.65 13.95 32.61
CA GLU A 982 -8.50 13.03 32.70
C GLU A 982 -8.16 12.63 34.14
N GLU A 983 -8.49 13.46 35.13
CA GLU A 983 -8.28 13.18 36.56
C GLU A 983 -9.19 12.04 37.04
N GLU A 984 -10.48 12.08 36.71
CA GLU A 984 -11.45 11.01 37.02
C GLU A 984 -11.06 9.69 36.33
N GLU A 985 -10.58 9.75 35.08
CA GLU A 985 -10.11 8.54 34.38
C GLU A 985 -8.86 7.96 35.05
N THR A 986 -7.96 8.82 35.54
CA THR A 986 -6.78 8.41 36.30
C THR A 986 -7.18 7.73 37.62
N ILE A 987 -8.15 8.30 38.34
CA ILE A 987 -8.70 7.72 39.57
C ILE A 987 -9.33 6.36 39.27
N LYS A 988 -10.18 6.27 38.24
CA LYS A 988 -10.81 5.01 37.81
C LYS A 988 -9.76 3.93 37.53
N LYS A 989 -8.65 4.29 36.87
CA LYS A 989 -7.53 3.37 36.66
C LYS A 989 -6.95 2.92 38.01
N GLN A 990 -6.59 3.83 38.90
CA GLN A 990 -6.03 3.51 40.23
C GLN A 990 -6.96 2.61 41.06
N LEU A 991 -8.28 2.84 41.03
CA LEU A 991 -9.25 2.00 41.74
C LEU A 991 -9.25 0.56 41.21
N LYS A 992 -9.13 0.36 39.89
CA LYS A 992 -8.95 -0.98 39.31
C LYS A 992 -7.66 -1.63 39.80
N GLU A 993 -6.57 -0.88 39.88
CA GLU A 993 -5.29 -1.40 40.40
C GLU A 993 -5.41 -1.85 41.87
N PHE A 994 -6.16 -1.10 42.69
CA PHE A 994 -6.42 -1.48 44.08
C PHE A 994 -7.30 -2.73 44.22
N ILE A 995 -8.31 -2.88 43.37
CA ILE A 995 -9.13 -4.10 43.34
C ILE A 995 -8.25 -5.30 42.99
N GLU A 996 -7.42 -5.18 41.95
CA GLU A 996 -6.51 -6.24 41.53
C GLU A 996 -5.51 -6.63 42.61
N PHE A 997 -4.88 -5.63 43.22
CA PHE A 997 -3.99 -5.83 44.36
C PHE A 997 -4.72 -6.57 45.48
N SER A 998 -5.95 -6.16 45.79
CA SER A 998 -6.72 -6.73 46.89
C SER A 998 -7.04 -8.21 46.66
N VAL A 999 -7.54 -8.57 45.48
CA VAL A 999 -7.85 -9.96 45.12
C VAL A 999 -6.59 -10.82 45.13
N THR A 1000 -5.49 -10.34 44.56
CA THR A 1000 -4.22 -11.08 44.49
C THR A 1000 -3.61 -11.28 45.88
N SER A 1001 -3.56 -10.22 46.69
CA SER A 1001 -3.00 -10.24 48.04
C SER A 1001 -3.82 -11.12 48.98
N LEU A 1002 -5.15 -11.02 48.95
CA LEU A 1002 -6.04 -11.90 49.74
C LEU A 1002 -5.88 -13.36 49.35
N SER A 1003 -5.78 -13.66 48.05
CA SER A 1003 -5.56 -15.03 47.58
C SER A 1003 -4.26 -15.61 48.15
N GLU A 1004 -3.16 -14.84 48.12
CA GLU A 1004 -1.88 -15.27 48.69
C GLU A 1004 -1.97 -15.48 50.20
N LYS A 1005 -2.65 -14.58 50.93
CA LYS A 1005 -2.86 -14.71 52.37
C LYS A 1005 -3.66 -15.94 52.74
N VAL A 1006 -4.75 -16.22 52.03
CA VAL A 1006 -5.59 -17.40 52.29
C VAL A 1006 -4.80 -18.69 52.01
N ILE A 1007 -3.98 -18.72 50.95
CA ILE A 1007 -3.08 -19.86 50.66
C ILE A 1007 -2.11 -20.14 51.82
N HIS A 1008 -1.58 -19.09 52.46
CA HIS A 1008 -0.70 -19.21 53.62
C HIS A 1008 -1.44 -19.48 54.94
N TYR A 1009 -2.68 -19.02 55.05
CA TYR A 1009 -3.54 -19.20 56.22
C TYR A 1009 -4.12 -20.62 56.33
N GLN A 1010 -4.35 -21.28 55.18
CA GLN A 1010 -4.98 -22.60 55.07
C GLN A 1010 -4.48 -23.57 56.17
N ARG A 1011 -5.41 -24.02 57.01
CA ARG A 1011 -5.10 -24.99 58.07
C ARG A 1011 -4.97 -26.39 57.48
N LYS A 1012 -4.31 -27.28 58.23
CA LYS A 1012 -4.16 -28.68 57.82
C LYS A 1012 -5.55 -29.32 57.77
N ASP A 1013 -5.91 -29.87 56.61
CA ASP A 1013 -7.19 -30.52 56.27
C ASP A 1013 -8.34 -29.59 55.79
N GLU A 1014 -8.12 -28.28 55.60
CA GLU A 1014 -9.12 -27.39 54.94
C GLU A 1014 -8.98 -27.40 53.42
N THR A 1015 -10.10 -27.36 52.69
CA THR A 1015 -10.13 -26.93 51.28
C THR A 1015 -9.87 -25.42 51.16
N MET A 1016 -9.55 -24.92 49.97
CA MET A 1016 -9.32 -23.48 49.79
C MET A 1016 -10.56 -22.62 50.05
N GLU A 1017 -11.76 -23.13 49.75
CA GLU A 1017 -13.03 -22.44 50.06
C GLU A 1017 -13.30 -22.41 51.57
N GLU A 1018 -12.99 -23.49 52.29
CA GLU A 1018 -13.08 -23.53 53.76
C GLU A 1018 -12.06 -22.59 54.40
N ALA A 1019 -10.83 -22.56 53.89
CA ALA A 1019 -9.81 -21.63 54.36
C ALA A 1019 -10.20 -20.17 54.15
N LEU A 1020 -10.85 -19.83 53.03
CA LEU A 1020 -11.39 -18.49 52.80
C LEU A 1020 -12.46 -18.14 53.85
N LYS A 1021 -13.41 -19.04 54.12
CA LYS A 1021 -14.45 -18.81 55.13
C LYS A 1021 -13.86 -18.64 56.53
N SER A 1022 -12.92 -19.50 56.92
CA SER A 1022 -12.19 -19.38 58.18
C SER A 1022 -11.43 -18.05 58.28
N TYR A 1023 -10.76 -17.62 57.19
CA TYR A 1023 -10.04 -16.35 57.14
C TYR A 1023 -10.97 -15.14 57.28
N LEU A 1024 -12.11 -15.14 56.57
CA LEU A 1024 -13.10 -14.07 56.66
C LEU A 1024 -13.73 -14.00 58.04
N GLN A 1025 -13.94 -15.14 58.70
CA GLN A 1025 -14.43 -15.20 60.08
C GLN A 1025 -13.40 -14.63 61.08
N ASP A 1026 -12.10 -14.92 60.90
CA ASP A 1026 -11.06 -14.33 61.75
C ASP A 1026 -10.92 -12.80 61.54
N CYS A 1027 -11.43 -12.27 60.42
CA CYS A 1027 -11.46 -10.84 60.08
C CYS A 1027 -12.89 -10.25 60.06
N GLU A 1028 -13.81 -10.80 60.85
CA GLU A 1028 -15.26 -10.51 60.79
C GLU A 1028 -15.60 -9.02 60.83
N GLU A 1029 -14.95 -8.21 61.68
CA GLU A 1029 -15.22 -6.76 61.76
C GLU A 1029 -14.97 -6.04 60.42
N ARG A 1030 -13.87 -6.36 59.73
CA ARG A 1030 -13.53 -5.75 58.43
C ARG A 1030 -14.42 -6.27 57.32
N TYR A 1031 -14.74 -7.57 57.36
CA TYR A 1031 -15.65 -8.18 56.41
C TYR A 1031 -17.04 -7.55 56.49
N GLN A 1032 -17.57 -7.37 57.71
CA GLN A 1032 -18.85 -6.72 57.91
C GLN A 1032 -18.83 -5.25 57.47
N ALA A 1033 -17.75 -4.51 57.74
CA ALA A 1033 -17.61 -3.14 57.25
C ALA A 1033 -17.64 -3.05 55.72
N LEU A 1034 -17.02 -4.01 55.02
CA LEU A 1034 -17.08 -4.10 53.56
C LEU A 1034 -18.50 -4.42 53.07
N GLN A 1035 -19.18 -5.39 53.69
CA GLN A 1035 -20.56 -5.74 53.35
C GLN A 1035 -21.52 -4.57 53.58
N ASP A 1036 -21.41 -3.87 54.72
CA ASP A 1036 -22.20 -2.66 55.01
C ASP A 1036 -21.91 -1.54 54.00
N SER A 1037 -20.66 -1.38 53.56
CA SER A 1037 -20.29 -0.42 52.53
C SER A 1037 -20.87 -0.81 51.16
N PHE A 1038 -20.92 -2.10 50.85
CA PHE A 1038 -21.49 -2.63 49.62
C PHE A 1038 -23.02 -2.48 49.59
N GLU A 1039 -23.71 -2.77 50.70
CA GLU A 1039 -25.16 -2.54 50.80
C GLU A 1039 -25.52 -1.06 50.60
N LYS A 1040 -24.75 -0.14 51.21
CA LYS A 1040 -24.92 1.31 50.97
C LYS A 1040 -24.69 1.69 49.51
N PHE A 1041 -23.75 1.02 48.86
CA PHE A 1041 -23.40 1.23 47.46
C PHE A 1041 -24.49 0.76 46.47
N LEU A 1042 -25.31 -0.23 46.85
CA LEU A 1042 -26.44 -0.72 46.04
C LEU A 1042 -27.65 0.23 46.01
N HIS A 1043 -27.70 1.25 46.89
CA HIS A 1043 -28.87 2.11 47.12
C HIS A 1043 -28.86 3.59 46.64
N PRO A 1044 -27.91 4.14 45.84
CA PRO A 1044 -28.03 5.49 45.27
C PRO A 1044 -28.80 5.53 43.92
N ASP A 1045 -29.55 6.62 43.68
CA ASP A 1045 -30.17 6.92 42.36
C ASP A 1045 -29.12 7.23 41.26
N GLU A 1046 -27.89 7.63 41.64
CA GLU A 1046 -26.69 7.78 40.78
C GLU A 1046 -25.41 7.48 41.61
N GLN A 1047 -24.59 6.51 41.19
CA GLN A 1047 -23.34 6.17 41.86
C GLN A 1047 -22.23 7.18 41.50
N LYS A 1048 -21.62 7.83 42.49
CA LYS A 1048 -20.46 8.71 42.27
C LYS A 1048 -19.15 7.93 42.35
N LEU A 1049 -18.11 8.43 41.67
CA LEU A 1049 -16.76 7.86 41.75
C LEU A 1049 -16.23 7.82 43.20
N GLU A 1050 -16.63 8.79 44.02
CA GLU A 1050 -16.31 8.88 45.45
C GLU A 1050 -16.86 7.68 46.24
N ASP A 1051 -18.09 7.25 45.96
CA ASP A 1051 -18.73 6.12 46.62
C ASP A 1051 -18.00 4.81 46.27
N ILE A 1052 -17.64 4.66 44.99
CA ILE A 1052 -16.85 3.53 44.52
C ILE A 1052 -15.46 3.53 45.17
N ALA A 1053 -14.83 4.70 45.27
CA ALA A 1053 -13.53 4.83 45.91
C ALA A 1053 -13.55 4.44 47.40
N ILE A 1054 -14.60 4.81 48.14
CA ILE A 1054 -14.79 4.40 49.54
C ILE A 1054 -14.91 2.88 49.64
N LEU A 1055 -15.70 2.26 48.78
CA LEU A 1055 -15.89 0.81 48.74
C LEU A 1055 -14.57 0.08 48.44
N VAL A 1056 -13.83 0.52 47.41
CA VAL A 1056 -12.52 -0.04 47.06
C VAL A 1056 -11.49 0.16 48.17
N ASN A 1057 -11.48 1.32 48.83
CA ASN A 1057 -10.58 1.55 49.97
C ASN A 1057 -10.91 0.61 51.14
N THR A 1058 -12.19 0.33 51.39
CA THR A 1058 -12.62 -0.64 52.41
C THR A 1058 -12.19 -2.06 52.03
N LEU A 1059 -12.27 -2.42 50.74
CA LEU A 1059 -11.74 -3.68 50.23
C LEU A 1059 -10.21 -3.78 50.44
N VAL A 1060 -9.45 -2.71 50.22
CA VAL A 1060 -8.00 -2.70 50.48
C VAL A 1060 -7.70 -2.94 51.95
N GLN A 1061 -8.53 -2.46 52.90
CA GLN A 1061 -8.33 -2.71 54.33
C GLN A 1061 -8.39 -4.20 54.70
N MET A 1062 -9.11 -5.03 53.94
CA MET A 1062 -9.10 -6.49 54.11
C MET A 1062 -7.70 -7.10 53.90
N THR A 1063 -6.82 -6.40 53.17
CA THR A 1063 -5.49 -6.87 52.80
C THR A 1063 -4.38 -6.44 53.76
N LEU A 1064 -4.67 -5.60 54.76
CA LEU A 1064 -3.65 -5.07 55.69
C LEU A 1064 -3.34 -6.06 56.84
N GLU A 1065 -2.07 -6.24 57.19
CA GLU A 1065 -1.64 -7.02 58.37
C GLU A 1065 -1.77 -6.18 59.64
N ASN A 1066 -2.79 -6.47 60.47
CA ASN A 1066 -3.16 -5.83 61.75
C ASN A 1066 -3.83 -4.44 61.73
N PRO A 1067 -4.74 -4.17 62.69
CA PRO A 1067 -5.40 -2.88 62.85
C PRO A 1067 -4.54 -1.98 63.75
N ILE A 1068 -4.13 -0.82 63.25
CA ILE A 1068 -3.81 0.35 64.08
C ILE A 1068 -4.46 1.56 63.44
#